data_AF-A0A9D8UH15-F1
#
_entry.id   AF-A0A9D8UH15-F1
#
_cell.length_a   1.000
_cell.length_b   1.000
_cell.length_c   1.000
_cell.angle_alpha   90.00
_cell.angle_beta   90.00
_cell.angle_gamma   90.00
#
_symmetry.space_group_name_H-M   'P 1'
#
loop_
_entity.id
_entity.type
_entity.pdbx_description
1 polymer ?
#
loop_
_entity_poly.entity_id
_entity_poly.type
_entity_poly.pdbx_seq_one_letter_code
_entity_poly.pdbx_strand_id
1 'polypeptide(L)'
;MEKSLFFFIVLALLSSTVFAQDKIWTGAIDSSWHTAGNWSPSGVPGTSQTVGLRGNTTPYPVITSNVTIRSVTINAWYSNPGDQLRIRNNATLTITDDMIINGAGKLQIINGHVEMTATTSGQNNFDVNSAESEINITNGSFTAGTLSEDVDVEIIGSFNAGNGTVTVNGDFDVSNSDTFNAESGVVIINGDALINGTYNGDNGTTTFNGTMTIRSGGVMNLDSGTINLNGNTSVSNNGTVNFGSGVVNIASDVNVSSGGYFNVEDATVNVTGNASFSSNGNLSVDSGTINIGGNASLSSGGTIDLNNGSLDVGGDASFTSGGTVNAGSGTITLEGDFTVQNSSNFNSDSSTVIFSGDSTQTVSSGSDITFFNVQVDSGATFNTDGGTGNTVTIEGDLIVDEDGEVEVQDDDQLDVEGEIGGDGADNVQSPAPFAASVNAPTTTSLTIIFNKAMTESLAENTANYAIQRVSNGSSISVTSATLNTSGNSKTVTLVIGTILEDVEYRVVMNNLESTDGGELSDNHTKRFTKIGTITFYSRQNGNWSTNSTWSRTGHTGSAASSNPGNTNNAVIIVGDSDVVTIASSTSIANQTSVEVKSGAVLRVGTGGVLTTGTKNITGLGTFEVTTGVLQIGSNNGISASGATGNIQTATRIFGTSGSYTYNGSSAQITGTGLPSTVNNLTVNNSSGVTIDDDLEVSGTLVLTSGSFTIESGNNLIANTKSIGSGDLIMKQIITGSLGWRLLSSPIDTDYADFLDGITTQGYSGSTLGNAALDSLQPNVLYYDETYPGTDNQRWRAPASAATSLTPGQGLYTFIFGDIAADSRYNNAFPRTLTVQGQENEGPVDLNVTYTTAADSGWNLVGNPYASTINWDDVNWTKTNIDATIYVWDYATSEYKTWNGVTGDLGDGLIAPFQGFWVKTNAASPSLIVQENAKTTGGSFVGKRISKRVSSDDTPVFSITLADDQSETSTHFMFSEPSKIGKDPLDGYRLAPQTGVSTYIELSSINEHKDKLSINNLPRYFGIPIEIPLQVDAFEQGLSVEKPLNFQFNNFKNIPNGWEIYLIDKRENTEVKVSAGSIVPFDFYGSNERVAPNAERDKKAKITTKAAPDADRFYLKIVPGFDAEVNNLPDDFELLQNYPNPFNPSTNIEFSLPIQSQVSVKIYDLLGREITTLVSGELEAGSHRYSWDAFNQSSGIYFYRLITRDQSITKKMTLIK
;
A
#
# COMPACT_ATOMS: atom_id res chain seq x y z
N MET A 1 68.15 -80.53 19.76
CA MET A 1 68.40 -81.14 18.43
C MET A 1 67.12 -81.83 18.04
N GLU A 2 66.52 -81.66 16.87
CA GLU A 2 66.82 -80.96 15.64
C GLU A 2 65.50 -81.07 14.85
N LYS A 3 65.23 -80.12 13.96
CA LYS A 3 64.41 -80.27 12.73
C LYS A 3 62.93 -80.68 12.84
N SER A 4 62.12 -79.81 12.22
CA SER A 4 61.01 -80.12 11.29
C SER A 4 59.85 -81.01 11.79
N LEU A 5 58.60 -80.79 11.44
CA LEU A 5 57.89 -79.82 10.61
C LEU A 5 56.42 -80.25 10.76
N PHE A 6 55.50 -79.29 10.57
CA PHE A 6 54.09 -79.46 10.20
C PHE A 6 52.99 -79.66 11.27
N PHE A 7 51.95 -78.81 11.07
CA PHE A 7 50.53 -78.91 11.45
C PHE A 7 50.18 -78.61 12.92
N PHE A 8 49.28 -77.68 13.33
CA PHE A 8 48.06 -77.00 12.82
C PHE A 8 48.01 -75.58 13.52
N ILE A 9 47.79 -74.42 12.89
CA ILE A 9 46.56 -73.79 12.31
C ILE A 9 45.74 -72.92 13.30
N VAL A 10 45.69 -71.62 12.97
CA VAL A 10 44.59 -70.62 13.07
C VAL A 10 44.10 -70.19 14.46
N LEU A 11 44.56 -69.01 14.93
CA LEU A 11 43.75 -67.81 15.24
C LEU A 11 44.68 -66.65 15.69
N ALA A 12 45.45 -66.08 14.76
CA ALA A 12 46.08 -64.77 14.97
C ALA A 12 45.10 -63.71 14.45
N LEU A 13 44.19 -63.28 15.32
CA LEU A 13 43.35 -62.13 15.06
C LEU A 13 44.20 -60.86 15.15
N LEU A 14 44.36 -60.26 13.99
CA LEU A 14 44.68 -58.86 13.70
C LEU A 14 44.21 -57.88 14.79
N SER A 15 45.14 -57.14 15.38
CA SER A 15 45.00 -55.70 15.63
C SER A 15 46.36 -55.08 15.93
N SER A 16 47.30 -55.19 14.98
CA SER A 16 48.32 -54.14 14.89
C SER A 16 47.60 -52.87 14.50
N THR A 17 47.36 -51.97 15.45
CA THR A 17 47.00 -50.59 15.16
C THR A 17 48.13 -49.99 14.34
N VAL A 18 47.95 -49.97 13.02
CA VAL A 18 48.81 -49.24 12.10
C VAL A 18 48.59 -47.76 12.44
N PHE A 19 49.56 -47.12 13.08
CA PHE A 19 49.56 -45.67 13.17
C PHE A 19 49.58 -45.14 11.73
N ALA A 20 48.55 -44.39 11.35
CA ALA A 20 48.51 -43.72 10.06
C ALA A 20 49.69 -42.75 9.98
N GLN A 21 50.49 -42.82 8.92
CA GLN A 21 51.62 -41.91 8.72
C GLN A 21 51.11 -40.52 8.33
N ASP A 22 51.65 -39.48 8.97
CA ASP A 22 51.34 -38.08 8.67
C ASP A 22 51.54 -37.75 7.18
N LYS A 23 50.68 -36.88 6.67
CA LYS A 23 50.62 -36.53 5.24
C LYS A 23 51.10 -35.11 5.02
N ILE A 24 51.96 -34.93 4.04
CA ILE A 24 52.47 -33.62 3.63
C ILE A 24 51.97 -33.29 2.22
N TRP A 25 51.45 -32.08 2.04
CA TRP A 25 51.11 -31.58 0.71
C TRP A 25 52.37 -31.28 -0.10
N THR A 26 52.40 -31.77 -1.35
CA THR A 26 53.51 -31.54 -2.29
C THR A 26 53.09 -30.78 -3.54
N GLY A 27 51.80 -30.79 -3.90
CA GLY A 27 51.28 -30.14 -5.11
C GLY A 27 51.86 -30.68 -6.42
N ALA A 28 52.40 -31.89 -6.45
CA ALA A 28 53.20 -32.39 -7.58
C ALA A 28 52.44 -32.53 -8.91
N ILE A 29 51.11 -32.61 -8.91
CA ILE A 29 50.26 -32.85 -10.08
C ILE A 29 49.34 -31.65 -10.37
N ASP A 30 48.47 -31.30 -9.42
CA ASP A 30 47.44 -30.27 -9.57
C ASP A 30 47.03 -29.68 -8.21
N SER A 31 46.04 -28.79 -8.18
CA SER A 31 45.55 -28.16 -6.94
C SER A 31 44.52 -29.00 -6.18
N SER A 32 44.10 -30.17 -6.67
CA SER A 32 43.02 -30.94 -6.07
C SER A 32 43.50 -31.69 -4.83
N TRP A 33 42.83 -31.48 -3.69
CA TRP A 33 43.05 -32.27 -2.47
C TRP A 33 42.91 -33.78 -2.72
N HIS A 34 42.06 -34.17 -3.68
CA HIS A 34 41.67 -35.55 -3.94
C HIS A 34 42.64 -36.31 -4.87
N THR A 35 43.67 -35.65 -5.39
CA THR A 35 44.68 -36.30 -6.26
C THR A 35 45.76 -36.96 -5.40
N ALA A 36 45.76 -38.30 -5.33
CA ALA A 36 46.65 -39.09 -4.46
C ALA A 36 48.16 -38.85 -4.67
N GLY A 37 48.56 -38.39 -5.86
CA GLY A 37 49.96 -38.06 -6.17
C GLY A 37 50.43 -36.70 -5.63
N ASN A 38 49.52 -35.85 -5.15
CA ASN A 38 49.86 -34.58 -4.50
C ASN A 38 50.31 -34.74 -3.04
N TRP A 39 50.23 -35.95 -2.48
CA TRP A 39 50.53 -36.24 -1.07
C TRP A 39 51.79 -37.06 -0.91
N SER A 40 52.59 -36.75 0.13
CA SER A 40 53.75 -37.54 0.53
C SER A 40 53.56 -38.10 1.95
N PRO A 41 53.65 -39.43 2.15
CA PRO A 41 53.67 -40.48 1.12
C PRO A 41 52.36 -40.51 0.30
N SER A 42 52.36 -41.09 -0.91
CA SER A 42 51.20 -41.09 -1.83
C SER A 42 49.91 -41.64 -1.18
N GLY A 43 48.77 -41.04 -1.54
CA GLY A 43 47.43 -41.37 -1.03
C GLY A 43 46.78 -40.19 -0.32
N VAL A 44 45.50 -39.95 -0.62
CA VAL A 44 44.69 -38.84 -0.06
C VAL A 44 44.52 -39.02 1.46
N PRO A 45 44.67 -37.97 2.29
CA PRO A 45 44.45 -38.02 3.74
C PRO A 45 43.00 -38.43 4.08
N GLY A 46 42.83 -39.17 5.17
CA GLY A 46 41.53 -39.56 5.72
C GLY A 46 41.44 -39.28 7.23
N THR A 47 40.43 -39.87 7.87
CA THR A 47 39.98 -39.54 9.25
C THR A 47 41.00 -39.75 10.37
N SER A 48 42.09 -40.47 10.12
CA SER A 48 43.11 -40.78 11.14
C SER A 48 44.44 -40.06 10.92
N GLN A 49 44.54 -39.28 9.85
CA GLN A 49 45.78 -38.66 9.39
C GLN A 49 45.89 -37.19 9.85
N THR A 50 47.06 -36.82 10.35
CA THR A 50 47.49 -35.42 10.52
C THR A 50 48.08 -34.90 9.20
N VAL A 51 47.72 -33.67 8.83
CA VAL A 51 48.09 -33.04 7.57
C VAL A 51 48.96 -31.80 7.78
N GLY A 52 50.12 -31.75 7.14
CA GLY A 52 50.98 -30.56 7.11
C GLY A 52 51.02 -29.93 5.72
N LEU A 53 50.76 -28.62 5.65
CA LEU A 53 51.03 -27.81 4.46
C LEU A 53 52.41 -27.15 4.62
N ARG A 54 53.24 -27.20 3.56
CA ARG A 54 54.60 -26.66 3.57
C ARG A 54 54.70 -25.46 2.64
N GLY A 55 55.21 -24.34 3.17
CA GLY A 55 55.44 -23.12 2.42
C GLY A 55 56.18 -23.36 1.11
N ASN A 56 55.77 -22.64 0.06
CA ASN A 56 56.39 -22.61 -1.28
C ASN A 56 56.05 -23.78 -2.22
N THR A 57 55.03 -24.61 -1.92
CA THR A 57 54.48 -25.59 -2.88
C THR A 57 53.34 -24.99 -3.69
N THR A 58 53.51 -24.87 -5.00
CA THR A 58 52.43 -24.51 -5.93
C THR A 58 52.14 -25.66 -6.89
N PRO A 59 50.86 -25.92 -7.21
CA PRO A 59 49.66 -25.23 -6.73
C PRO A 59 49.27 -25.56 -5.28
N TYR A 60 48.53 -24.63 -4.65
CA TYR A 60 47.97 -24.78 -3.30
C TYR A 60 46.79 -25.76 -3.26
N PRO A 61 46.56 -26.45 -2.14
CA PRO A 61 45.44 -27.38 -1.99
C PRO A 61 44.08 -26.68 -2.06
N VAL A 62 43.17 -27.26 -2.85
CA VAL A 62 41.75 -26.87 -2.97
C VAL A 62 40.88 -28.08 -2.66
N ILE A 63 39.98 -27.92 -1.69
CA ILE A 63 38.94 -28.89 -1.33
C ILE A 63 37.64 -28.50 -2.05
N THR A 64 37.09 -29.42 -2.85
CA THR A 64 35.84 -29.22 -3.62
C THR A 64 34.79 -30.31 -3.39
N SER A 65 35.06 -31.23 -2.46
CA SER A 65 34.14 -32.25 -1.95
C SER A 65 34.53 -32.60 -0.52
N ASN A 66 33.62 -33.18 0.27
CA ASN A 66 33.80 -33.35 1.71
C ASN A 66 35.04 -34.17 2.07
N VAL A 67 35.79 -33.70 3.06
CA VAL A 67 37.02 -34.29 3.57
C VAL A 67 36.93 -34.36 5.09
N THR A 68 37.37 -35.49 5.67
CA THR A 68 37.54 -35.62 7.12
C THR A 68 38.97 -36.04 7.42
N ILE A 69 39.64 -35.31 8.32
CA ILE A 69 41.01 -35.56 8.77
C ILE A 69 41.11 -35.46 10.29
N ARG A 70 42.23 -35.94 10.85
CA ARG A 70 42.50 -35.83 12.28
C ARG A 70 42.86 -34.40 12.65
N SER A 71 43.98 -33.89 12.16
CA SER A 71 44.46 -32.53 12.41
C SER A 71 45.09 -31.91 11.17
N VAL A 72 45.18 -30.58 11.13
CA VAL A 72 45.85 -29.83 10.05
C VAL A 72 46.74 -28.74 10.60
N THR A 73 47.95 -28.62 10.05
CA THR A 73 48.86 -27.51 10.28
C THR A 73 49.12 -26.77 8.97
N ILE A 74 48.64 -25.53 8.87
CA ILE A 74 48.92 -24.63 7.75
C ILE A 74 50.25 -23.93 8.04
N ASN A 75 51.17 -23.94 7.07
CA ASN A 75 52.53 -23.45 7.23
C ASN A 75 53.29 -24.17 8.35
N ALA A 76 53.43 -25.50 8.23
CA ALA A 76 54.09 -26.34 9.23
C ALA A 76 55.56 -25.96 9.52
N TRP A 77 56.17 -25.07 8.72
CA TRP A 77 57.53 -24.57 8.90
C TRP A 77 57.56 -23.03 8.94
N TYR A 78 57.56 -22.47 10.16
CA TYR A 78 57.52 -21.05 10.55
C TYR A 78 58.32 -20.00 9.72
N SER A 79 59.19 -20.41 8.80
CA SER A 79 60.16 -19.53 8.10
C SER A 79 59.82 -19.22 6.64
N ASN A 80 58.70 -19.71 6.09
CA ASN A 80 58.36 -19.53 4.67
C ASN A 80 57.13 -18.60 4.48
N PRO A 81 57.12 -17.75 3.42
CA PRO A 81 55.96 -16.93 3.10
C PRO A 81 54.79 -17.78 2.53
N GLY A 82 53.61 -17.65 3.14
CA GLY A 82 52.30 -17.83 2.51
C GLY A 82 51.89 -19.23 2.05
N ASP A 83 51.65 -20.18 2.95
CA ASP A 83 50.84 -21.35 2.62
C ASP A 83 49.36 -21.02 2.59
N GLN A 84 48.61 -21.68 1.71
CA GLN A 84 47.19 -21.44 1.59
C GLN A 84 46.37 -22.73 1.48
N LEU A 85 45.28 -22.82 2.24
CA LEU A 85 44.23 -23.82 2.07
C LEU A 85 42.95 -23.15 1.55
N ARG A 86 42.35 -23.70 0.48
CA ARG A 86 41.07 -23.20 -0.06
C ARG A 86 39.98 -24.27 0.02
N ILE A 87 38.79 -23.88 0.46
CA ILE A 87 37.60 -24.73 0.50
C ILE A 87 36.51 -24.07 -0.35
N ARG A 88 35.93 -24.81 -1.30
CA ARG A 88 34.95 -24.31 -2.28
C ARG A 88 33.87 -25.34 -2.63
N ASN A 89 32.88 -24.92 -3.41
CA ASN A 89 31.81 -25.76 -3.96
C ASN A 89 30.95 -26.49 -2.90
N ASN A 90 30.60 -25.80 -1.82
CA ASN A 90 29.87 -26.31 -0.65
C ASN A 90 30.52 -27.55 -0.01
N ALA A 91 31.84 -27.70 -0.15
CA ALA A 91 32.56 -28.78 0.49
C ALA A 91 32.79 -28.49 1.98
N THR A 92 32.71 -29.53 2.80
CA THR A 92 33.04 -29.47 4.24
C THR A 92 34.40 -30.11 4.51
N LEU A 93 35.27 -29.40 5.22
CA LEU A 93 36.45 -29.95 5.88
C LEU A 93 36.13 -30.21 7.35
N THR A 94 35.99 -31.47 7.72
CA THR A 94 35.81 -31.89 9.11
C THR A 94 37.16 -32.25 9.74
N ILE A 95 37.47 -31.68 10.90
CA ILE A 95 38.72 -31.87 11.65
C ILE A 95 38.35 -32.44 13.03
N THR A 96 38.97 -33.54 13.44
CA THR A 96 38.57 -34.25 14.68
C THR A 96 39.52 -34.04 15.87
N ASP A 97 40.53 -33.19 15.70
CA ASP A 97 41.62 -32.87 16.65
C ASP A 97 42.03 -31.41 16.36
N ASP A 98 43.31 -31.05 16.50
CA ASP A 98 43.77 -29.66 16.34
C ASP A 98 43.78 -29.10 14.90
N MET A 99 43.54 -27.78 14.80
CA MET A 99 43.86 -26.97 13.62
C MET A 99 44.82 -25.85 14.02
N ILE A 100 46.00 -25.84 13.39
CA ILE A 100 47.06 -24.88 13.70
C ILE A 100 47.45 -24.08 12.46
N ILE A 101 47.52 -22.76 12.56
CA ILE A 101 48.02 -21.85 11.51
C ILE A 101 49.26 -21.11 12.04
N ASN A 102 50.39 -21.26 11.37
CA ASN A 102 51.66 -20.64 11.78
C ASN A 102 52.17 -19.61 10.76
N GLY A 103 53.00 -18.67 11.20
CA GLY A 103 53.64 -17.66 10.33
C GLY A 103 52.62 -16.94 9.42
N ALA A 104 52.95 -16.75 8.14
CA ALA A 104 52.05 -16.16 7.14
C ALA A 104 51.03 -17.14 6.52
N GLY A 105 50.55 -18.13 7.27
CA GLY A 105 49.59 -19.13 6.78
C GLY A 105 48.19 -18.55 6.50
N LYS A 106 47.51 -19.02 5.45
CA LYS A 106 46.20 -18.53 5.03
C LYS A 106 45.13 -19.61 4.90
N LEU A 107 43.96 -19.39 5.48
CA LEU A 107 42.76 -20.19 5.26
C LEU A 107 41.72 -19.37 4.48
N GLN A 108 41.26 -19.88 3.35
CA GLN A 108 40.18 -19.26 2.57
C GLN A 108 38.99 -20.21 2.40
N ILE A 109 37.85 -19.82 2.95
CA ILE A 109 36.58 -20.54 2.84
C ILE A 109 35.69 -19.75 1.88
N ILE A 110 35.44 -20.24 0.66
CA ILE A 110 34.67 -19.52 -0.37
C ILE A 110 33.53 -20.43 -0.83
N ASN A 111 32.29 -20.20 -0.36
CA ASN A 111 31.18 -21.15 -0.51
C ASN A 111 31.59 -22.55 -0.01
N GLY A 112 32.03 -22.69 1.24
CA GLY A 112 32.51 -23.94 1.82
C GLY A 112 32.41 -23.92 3.34
N HIS A 113 32.76 -25.03 4.00
CA HIS A 113 32.57 -25.19 5.44
C HIS A 113 33.81 -25.81 6.11
N VAL A 114 34.16 -25.33 7.30
CA VAL A 114 35.09 -25.99 8.23
C VAL A 114 34.33 -26.34 9.49
N GLU A 115 34.42 -27.60 9.92
CA GLU A 115 33.79 -28.10 11.14
C GLU A 115 34.83 -28.84 11.99
N MET A 116 35.11 -28.32 13.18
CA MET A 116 35.99 -28.99 14.15
C MET A 116 35.14 -29.78 15.15
N THR A 117 35.14 -31.11 15.05
CA THR A 117 34.30 -32.01 15.86
C THR A 117 35.17 -32.87 16.76
N ALA A 118 35.38 -32.47 18.02
CA ALA A 118 36.19 -33.21 18.99
C ALA A 118 35.57 -34.59 19.31
N THR A 119 36.41 -35.56 19.75
CA THR A 119 35.94 -36.86 20.21
C THR A 119 36.09 -36.99 21.73
N THR A 120 34.98 -37.01 22.49
CA THR A 120 34.69 -37.48 23.89
C THR A 120 35.76 -37.46 25.01
N SER A 121 36.99 -37.01 24.75
CA SER A 121 38.08 -36.95 25.73
C SER A 121 39.27 -36.07 25.29
N GLY A 122 39.13 -35.17 24.29
CA GLY A 122 40.24 -34.33 23.80
C GLY A 122 39.79 -32.89 23.54
N GLN A 123 40.55 -31.92 24.05
CA GLN A 123 40.44 -30.52 23.65
C GLN A 123 40.88 -30.42 22.19
N ASN A 124 40.02 -29.98 21.28
CA ASN A 124 40.48 -29.51 19.97
C ASN A 124 40.94 -28.08 20.14
N ASN A 125 42.21 -27.78 19.88
CA ASN A 125 42.65 -26.40 19.90
C ASN A 125 42.62 -25.80 18.49
N PHE A 126 42.11 -24.57 18.38
CA PHE A 126 42.27 -23.76 17.17
C PHE A 126 43.28 -22.66 17.44
N ASP A 127 44.54 -22.94 17.08
CA ASP A 127 45.65 -22.03 17.31
C ASP A 127 46.03 -21.31 16.02
N VAL A 128 45.89 -19.99 16.02
CA VAL A 128 46.59 -19.12 15.07
C VAL A 128 47.80 -18.61 15.83
N ASN A 129 49.04 -18.95 15.45
CA ASN A 129 50.24 -18.67 16.26
C ASN A 129 51.07 -17.47 15.76
N SER A 130 50.51 -16.61 14.93
CA SER A 130 51.26 -15.49 14.33
C SER A 130 50.34 -14.40 13.80
N ALA A 131 50.68 -13.14 14.11
CA ALA A 131 50.04 -11.95 13.57
C ALA A 131 50.02 -11.85 12.03
N GLU A 132 50.86 -12.61 11.31
CA GLU A 132 50.85 -12.66 9.85
C GLU A 132 49.83 -13.66 9.26
N SER A 133 49.15 -14.45 10.09
CA SER A 133 48.15 -15.41 9.67
C SER A 133 46.82 -14.72 9.31
N GLU A 134 46.14 -15.25 8.30
CA GLU A 134 44.92 -14.66 7.75
C GLU A 134 43.87 -15.74 7.46
N ILE A 135 42.68 -15.59 8.04
CA ILE A 135 41.52 -16.42 7.75
C ILE A 135 40.45 -15.53 7.11
N ASN A 136 39.96 -15.91 5.94
CA ASN A 136 38.87 -15.20 5.26
C ASN A 136 37.75 -16.14 4.90
N ILE A 137 36.52 -15.74 5.22
CA ILE A 137 35.30 -16.47 4.87
C ILE A 137 34.46 -15.63 3.91
N THR A 138 34.07 -16.21 2.79
CA THR A 138 33.16 -15.61 1.81
C THR A 138 32.02 -16.59 1.54
N ASN A 139 30.80 -16.28 2.02
CA ASN A 139 29.60 -17.11 1.89
C ASN A 139 29.80 -18.57 2.39
N GLY A 140 30.60 -18.76 3.44
CA GLY A 140 30.92 -20.06 4.01
C GLY A 140 30.71 -20.09 5.52
N SER A 141 31.08 -21.20 6.17
CA SER A 141 31.06 -21.28 7.63
C SER A 141 32.33 -21.85 8.23
N PHE A 142 32.63 -21.43 9.45
CA PHE A 142 33.66 -21.98 10.32
C PHE A 142 33.03 -22.30 11.68
N THR A 143 33.05 -23.56 12.08
CA THR A 143 32.53 -24.00 13.37
C THR A 143 33.64 -24.67 14.17
N ALA A 144 34.01 -24.07 15.30
CA ALA A 144 34.92 -24.63 16.28
C ALA A 144 34.13 -25.33 17.40
N GLY A 145 34.36 -26.63 17.57
CA GLY A 145 33.77 -27.43 18.65
C GLY A 145 32.35 -27.96 18.39
N THR A 146 31.86 -28.77 19.33
CA THR A 146 30.48 -29.27 19.35
C THR A 146 29.78 -28.75 20.60
N LEU A 147 28.45 -28.70 20.61
CA LEU A 147 27.67 -28.19 21.76
C LEU A 147 27.89 -28.95 23.08
N SER A 148 28.59 -30.09 23.08
CA SER A 148 28.85 -30.92 24.27
C SER A 148 30.29 -30.89 24.78
N GLU A 149 31.22 -30.18 24.13
CA GLU A 149 32.64 -30.14 24.46
C GLU A 149 33.20 -28.72 24.27
N ASP A 150 33.75 -28.12 25.34
CA ASP A 150 34.34 -26.78 25.31
C ASP A 150 35.59 -26.77 24.40
N VAL A 151 35.58 -25.93 23.37
CA VAL A 151 36.74 -25.64 22.53
C VAL A 151 37.18 -24.21 22.78
N ASP A 152 38.37 -24.06 23.37
CA ASP A 152 39.02 -22.77 23.55
C ASP A 152 39.52 -22.30 22.17
N VAL A 153 39.08 -21.12 21.75
CA VAL A 153 39.57 -20.45 20.53
C VAL A 153 40.41 -19.26 20.95
N GLU A 154 41.73 -19.41 20.83
CA GLU A 154 42.67 -18.30 21.02
C GLU A 154 43.06 -17.73 19.64
N ILE A 155 42.66 -16.48 19.38
CA ILE A 155 43.07 -15.76 18.17
C ILE A 155 44.41 -15.07 18.44
N ILE A 156 45.50 -15.58 17.87
CA ILE A 156 46.79 -14.88 17.79
C ILE A 156 47.10 -14.53 16.32
N GLY A 157 46.42 -13.49 15.83
CA GLY A 157 46.65 -12.84 14.56
C GLY A 157 45.41 -12.15 13.98
N SER A 158 45.17 -12.26 12.67
CA SER A 158 43.98 -11.67 12.03
C SER A 158 42.96 -12.74 11.59
N PHE A 159 41.72 -12.62 12.07
CA PHE A 159 40.60 -13.46 11.66
C PHE A 159 39.51 -12.58 11.05
N ASN A 160 39.17 -12.79 9.77
CA ASN A 160 38.12 -12.05 9.07
C ASN A 160 36.94 -12.98 8.74
N ALA A 161 35.80 -12.76 9.38
CA ALA A 161 34.57 -13.51 9.11
C ALA A 161 33.93 -13.16 7.76
N GLY A 162 34.30 -12.03 7.15
CA GLY A 162 33.78 -11.60 5.86
C GLY A 162 32.27 -11.45 5.87
N ASN A 163 31.57 -12.20 5.01
CA ASN A 163 30.11 -12.31 5.02
C ASN A 163 29.62 -13.74 5.37
N GLY A 164 30.49 -14.53 5.99
CA GLY A 164 30.20 -15.91 6.38
C GLY A 164 29.70 -16.05 7.82
N THR A 165 29.59 -17.28 8.28
CA THR A 165 29.18 -17.61 9.66
C THR A 165 30.34 -18.22 10.45
N VAL A 166 30.65 -17.66 11.61
CA VAL A 166 31.62 -18.18 12.57
C VAL A 166 30.85 -18.65 13.81
N THR A 167 31.08 -19.88 14.26
CA THR A 167 30.50 -20.40 15.50
C THR A 167 31.60 -21.01 16.36
N VAL A 168 31.72 -20.54 17.60
CA VAL A 168 32.65 -21.03 18.61
C VAL A 168 31.83 -21.66 19.74
N ASN A 169 31.92 -22.99 19.87
CA ASN A 169 31.28 -23.77 20.93
C ASN A 169 32.22 -23.94 22.13
N GLY A 170 32.69 -22.83 22.70
CA GLY A 170 33.60 -22.78 23.85
C GLY A 170 34.09 -21.36 24.10
N ASP A 171 35.16 -21.20 24.88
CA ASP A 171 35.71 -19.89 25.25
C ASP A 171 36.40 -19.21 24.07
N PHE A 172 36.33 -17.88 24.02
CA PHE A 172 36.85 -17.07 22.93
C PHE A 172 37.77 -15.96 23.44
N ASP A 173 39.06 -16.11 23.16
CA ASP A 173 40.10 -15.21 23.63
C ASP A 173 40.74 -14.44 22.46
N VAL A 174 40.71 -13.11 22.55
CA VAL A 174 41.50 -12.23 21.66
C VAL A 174 42.71 -11.71 22.45
N SER A 175 43.88 -12.24 22.11
CA SER A 175 45.13 -11.96 22.79
C SER A 175 45.70 -10.56 22.50
N ASN A 176 46.71 -10.12 23.25
CA ASN A 176 47.24 -8.75 23.15
C ASN A 176 47.84 -8.48 21.77
N SER A 177 47.42 -7.39 21.11
CA SER A 177 47.82 -6.99 19.75
C SER A 177 47.21 -7.79 18.60
N ASP A 178 46.24 -8.67 18.89
CA ASP A 178 45.54 -9.48 17.89
C ASP A 178 44.20 -8.86 17.49
N THR A 179 43.64 -9.27 16.35
CA THR A 179 42.42 -8.67 15.78
C THR A 179 41.45 -9.71 15.23
N PHE A 180 40.21 -9.64 15.69
CA PHE A 180 39.09 -10.36 15.09
C PHE A 180 38.15 -9.36 14.41
N ASN A 181 37.84 -9.58 13.13
CA ASN A 181 36.93 -8.75 12.34
C ASN A 181 35.69 -9.56 11.93
N ALA A 182 34.52 -9.15 12.38
CA ALA A 182 33.25 -9.74 11.98
C ALA A 182 32.82 -9.29 10.57
N GLU A 183 33.27 -8.12 10.10
CA GLU A 183 32.93 -7.50 8.82
C GLU A 183 31.42 -7.38 8.56
N SER A 184 30.81 -8.26 7.76
CA SER A 184 29.36 -8.34 7.52
C SER A 184 28.80 -9.73 7.84
N GLY A 185 29.58 -10.53 8.58
CA GLY A 185 29.30 -11.92 8.89
C GLY A 185 28.46 -12.09 10.14
N VAL A 186 28.15 -13.35 10.44
CA VAL A 186 27.45 -13.77 11.66
C VAL A 186 28.43 -14.50 12.56
N VAL A 187 28.64 -14.02 13.78
CA VAL A 187 29.57 -14.59 14.76
C VAL A 187 28.79 -15.02 15.99
N ILE A 188 28.92 -16.28 16.40
CA ILE A 188 28.23 -16.84 17.56
C ILE A 188 29.28 -17.47 18.47
N ILE A 189 29.37 -17.01 19.71
CA ILE A 189 30.30 -17.51 20.73
C ILE A 189 29.47 -18.03 21.90
N ASN A 190 29.61 -19.32 22.20
CA ASN A 190 28.79 -20.00 23.19
C ASN A 190 29.41 -20.07 24.59
N GLY A 191 30.73 -19.90 24.73
CA GLY A 191 31.45 -19.81 26.01
C GLY A 191 31.74 -18.38 26.45
N ASP A 192 32.64 -18.24 27.42
CA ASP A 192 33.11 -16.95 27.93
C ASP A 192 34.05 -16.27 26.91
N ALA A 193 34.02 -14.94 26.85
CA ALA A 193 34.84 -14.17 25.93
C ALA A 193 35.75 -13.18 26.66
N LEU A 194 37.05 -13.26 26.40
CA LEU A 194 38.05 -12.34 26.93
C LEU A 194 38.76 -11.56 25.80
N ILE A 195 38.59 -10.25 25.81
CA ILE A 195 39.20 -9.35 24.82
C ILE A 195 40.32 -8.54 25.48
N ASN A 196 41.57 -8.93 25.19
CA ASN A 196 42.78 -8.15 25.50
C ASN A 196 43.34 -7.45 24.24
N GLY A 197 43.01 -7.94 23.03
CA GLY A 197 43.35 -7.33 21.74
C GLY A 197 42.24 -6.44 21.18
N THR A 198 41.94 -6.58 19.88
CA THR A 198 40.90 -5.80 19.19
C THR A 198 39.81 -6.71 18.61
N TYR A 199 38.55 -6.43 18.94
CA TYR A 199 37.38 -7.04 18.32
C TYR A 199 36.64 -5.98 17.50
N ASN A 200 36.52 -6.16 16.18
CA ASN A 200 35.76 -5.27 15.31
C ASN A 200 34.48 -5.97 14.84
N GLY A 201 33.33 -5.49 15.32
CA GLY A 201 32.00 -5.96 14.92
C GLY A 201 31.55 -5.44 13.54
N ASP A 202 32.12 -4.31 13.09
CA ASP A 202 31.83 -3.65 11.81
C ASP A 202 30.31 -3.58 11.52
N ASN A 203 29.85 -4.18 10.42
CA ASN A 203 28.46 -4.24 9.97
C ASN A 203 27.82 -5.64 10.20
N GLY A 204 28.51 -6.54 10.91
CA GLY A 204 28.11 -7.92 11.14
C GLY A 204 27.14 -8.09 12.31
N THR A 205 26.69 -9.32 12.56
CA THR A 205 25.94 -9.69 13.75
C THR A 205 26.78 -10.59 14.64
N THR A 206 27.03 -10.17 15.87
CA THR A 206 27.78 -10.96 16.85
C THR A 206 26.91 -11.29 18.05
N THR A 207 26.93 -12.55 18.49
CA THR A 207 26.25 -13.01 19.71
C THR A 207 27.25 -13.69 20.62
N PHE A 208 27.40 -13.17 21.83
CA PHE A 208 28.16 -13.77 22.93
C PHE A 208 27.17 -14.33 23.97
N ASN A 209 27.15 -15.64 24.16
CA ASN A 209 26.24 -16.29 25.10
C ASN A 209 26.81 -16.41 26.52
N GLY A 210 28.13 -16.45 26.68
CA GLY A 210 28.80 -16.42 27.99
C GLY A 210 29.07 -15.00 28.50
N THR A 211 29.91 -14.90 29.54
CA THR A 211 30.36 -13.62 30.08
C THR A 211 31.36 -12.96 29.16
N MET A 212 31.32 -11.63 29.08
CA MET A 212 32.24 -10.84 28.26
C MET A 212 33.12 -9.98 29.17
N THR A 213 34.44 -10.10 29.00
CA THR A 213 35.41 -9.27 29.70
C THR A 213 36.34 -8.56 28.72
N ILE A 214 36.34 -7.23 28.75
CA ILE A 214 37.32 -6.39 28.05
C ILE A 214 38.27 -5.79 29.09
N ARG A 215 39.57 -6.11 28.97
CA ARG A 215 40.56 -5.65 29.95
C ARG A 215 41.94 -5.43 29.36
N SER A 216 42.85 -4.89 30.18
CA SER A 216 44.26 -4.74 29.85
C SER A 216 44.53 -3.89 28.60
N GLY A 217 43.68 -2.89 28.33
CA GLY A 217 43.76 -2.05 27.12
C GLY A 217 43.09 -2.64 25.87
N GLY A 218 42.36 -3.76 26.00
CA GLY A 218 41.58 -4.35 24.91
C GLY A 218 40.49 -3.40 24.39
N VAL A 219 40.19 -3.51 23.10
CA VAL A 219 39.25 -2.64 22.37
C VAL A 219 38.18 -3.47 21.68
N MET A 220 36.91 -3.13 21.88
CA MET A 220 35.81 -3.64 21.08
C MET A 220 35.17 -2.48 20.31
N ASN A 221 35.07 -2.61 18.99
CA ASN A 221 34.45 -1.62 18.12
C ASN A 221 33.20 -2.21 17.45
N LEU A 222 32.20 -1.37 17.22
CA LEU A 222 31.06 -1.64 16.36
C LEU A 222 30.90 -0.46 15.40
N ASP A 223 30.72 -0.70 14.11
CA ASP A 223 30.37 0.36 13.17
C ASP A 223 28.84 0.46 13.08
N SER A 224 28.18 -0.24 12.15
CA SER A 224 26.72 -0.23 12.00
C SER A 224 26.04 -1.58 12.23
N GLY A 225 26.76 -2.57 12.77
CA GLY A 225 26.29 -3.94 12.98
C GLY A 225 25.40 -4.14 14.20
N THR A 226 25.27 -5.39 14.65
CA THR A 226 24.56 -5.77 15.88
C THR A 226 25.43 -6.62 16.80
N ILE A 227 25.47 -6.29 18.08
CA ILE A 227 26.12 -7.10 19.12
C ILE A 227 25.08 -7.52 20.17
N ASN A 228 24.98 -8.81 20.45
CA ASN A 228 24.16 -9.37 21.52
C ASN A 228 25.06 -9.99 22.60
N LEU A 229 24.93 -9.52 23.83
CA LEU A 229 25.68 -9.94 25.02
C LEU A 229 24.71 -10.57 26.02
N ASN A 230 24.64 -11.89 26.05
CA ASN A 230 23.65 -12.57 26.89
C ASN A 230 24.15 -12.82 28.33
N GLY A 231 25.46 -12.78 28.57
CA GLY A 231 26.06 -12.82 29.90
C GLY A 231 26.47 -11.45 30.46
N ASN A 232 27.09 -11.45 31.65
CA ASN A 232 27.61 -10.23 32.26
C ASN A 232 28.72 -9.61 31.40
N THR A 233 28.71 -8.29 31.27
CA THR A 233 29.71 -7.53 30.51
C THR A 233 30.57 -6.71 31.47
N SER A 234 31.89 -6.89 31.43
CA SER A 234 32.84 -6.13 32.24
C SER A 234 33.88 -5.41 31.39
N VAL A 235 34.04 -4.11 31.61
CA VAL A 235 35.08 -3.28 30.99
C VAL A 235 35.99 -2.75 32.11
N SER A 236 37.25 -3.19 32.15
CA SER A 236 38.15 -2.84 33.26
C SER A 236 39.60 -2.63 32.83
N ASN A 237 40.44 -2.10 33.72
CA ASN A 237 41.89 -1.95 33.51
C ASN A 237 42.22 -1.25 32.18
N ASN A 238 41.60 -0.09 31.94
CA ASN A 238 41.70 0.70 30.69
C ASN A 238 41.19 0.00 29.42
N GLY A 239 40.33 -1.02 29.54
CA GLY A 239 39.58 -1.55 28.39
C GLY A 239 38.63 -0.50 27.80
N THR A 240 38.34 -0.60 26.50
CA THR A 240 37.48 0.35 25.79
C THR A 240 36.48 -0.36 24.90
N VAL A 241 35.22 0.05 24.96
CA VAL A 241 34.21 -0.31 23.96
C VAL A 241 33.76 0.95 23.22
N ASN A 242 33.67 0.88 21.90
CA ASN A 242 33.24 1.96 21.02
C ASN A 242 32.09 1.46 20.14
N PHE A 243 30.90 2.02 20.31
CA PHE A 243 29.73 1.65 19.53
C PHE A 243 29.35 2.78 18.58
N GLY A 244 29.48 2.55 17.27
CA GLY A 244 29.19 3.48 16.17
C GLY A 244 27.69 3.74 16.01
N SER A 245 27.08 3.40 14.88
CA SER A 245 25.63 3.58 14.62
C SER A 245 24.81 2.28 14.68
N GLY A 246 25.36 1.23 15.28
CA GLY A 246 24.75 -0.10 15.36
C GLY A 246 23.78 -0.30 16.53
N VAL A 247 23.38 -1.55 16.77
CA VAL A 247 22.54 -1.95 17.91
C VAL A 247 23.30 -2.89 18.84
N VAL A 248 23.30 -2.60 20.14
CA VAL A 248 23.90 -3.45 21.16
C VAL A 248 22.82 -3.89 22.15
N ASN A 249 22.62 -5.19 22.32
CA ASN A 249 21.68 -5.73 23.30
C ASN A 249 22.47 -6.47 24.38
N ILE A 250 22.27 -6.11 25.64
CA ILE A 250 22.93 -6.70 26.81
C ILE A 250 21.84 -7.24 27.72
N ALA A 251 21.72 -8.57 27.80
CA ALA A 251 20.64 -9.22 28.55
C ALA A 251 20.89 -9.27 30.07
N SER A 252 22.09 -8.89 30.53
CA SER A 252 22.52 -8.97 31.93
C SER A 252 23.20 -7.66 32.38
N ASP A 253 23.99 -7.72 33.46
CA ASP A 253 24.66 -6.56 34.06
C ASP A 253 25.88 -6.07 33.28
N VAL A 254 26.08 -4.74 33.26
CA VAL A 254 27.26 -4.04 32.75
C VAL A 254 28.07 -3.47 33.92
N ASN A 255 29.37 -3.76 33.97
CA ASN A 255 30.28 -3.28 35.01
C ASN A 255 31.51 -2.62 34.40
N VAL A 256 31.61 -1.30 34.48
CA VAL A 256 32.74 -0.50 33.99
C VAL A 256 33.57 -0.02 35.18
N SER A 257 34.86 -0.37 35.22
CA SER A 257 35.71 -0.01 36.36
C SER A 257 37.17 0.22 36.03
N SER A 258 37.95 0.72 37.01
CA SER A 258 39.41 0.80 36.93
C SER A 258 39.92 1.48 35.64
N GLY A 259 39.36 2.65 35.30
CA GLY A 259 39.73 3.41 34.10
C GLY A 259 39.12 2.90 32.79
N GLY A 260 38.16 1.97 32.82
CA GLY A 260 37.45 1.50 31.62
C GLY A 260 36.59 2.59 30.96
N TYR A 261 36.40 2.48 29.65
CA TYR A 261 35.62 3.41 28.82
C TYR A 261 34.51 2.69 28.04
N PHE A 262 33.29 3.21 28.15
CA PHE A 262 32.12 2.76 27.42
C PHE A 262 31.60 3.90 26.55
N ASN A 263 31.94 3.87 25.26
CA ASN A 263 31.64 4.95 24.33
C ASN A 263 30.52 4.53 23.38
N VAL A 264 29.50 5.38 23.25
CA VAL A 264 28.35 5.24 22.37
C VAL A 264 28.31 6.47 21.47
N GLU A 265 28.68 6.32 20.20
CA GLU A 265 28.64 7.42 19.23
C GLU A 265 27.18 7.68 18.82
N ASP A 266 26.61 6.85 17.95
CA ASP A 266 25.24 6.98 17.41
C ASP A 266 24.40 5.71 17.64
N ALA A 267 24.89 4.77 18.45
CA ALA A 267 24.33 3.43 18.59
C ALA A 267 23.16 3.42 19.58
N THR A 268 22.28 2.42 19.43
CA THR A 268 21.29 2.09 20.45
C THR A 268 21.80 0.93 21.30
N VAL A 269 22.04 1.18 22.59
CA VAL A 269 22.48 0.18 23.57
C VAL A 269 21.34 -0.13 24.53
N ASN A 270 20.87 -1.38 24.55
CA ASN A 270 19.79 -1.84 25.43
C ASN A 270 20.38 -2.77 26.50
N VAL A 271 20.34 -2.38 27.77
CA VAL A 271 20.78 -3.17 28.92
C VAL A 271 19.55 -3.61 29.70
N THR A 272 19.30 -4.92 29.80
CA THR A 272 18.17 -5.44 30.60
C THR A 272 18.49 -5.47 32.10
N GLY A 273 19.77 -5.67 32.46
CA GLY A 273 20.24 -5.69 33.85
C GLY A 273 20.64 -4.31 34.38
N ASN A 274 21.51 -4.31 35.38
CA ASN A 274 22.05 -3.10 36.00
C ASN A 274 23.29 -2.58 35.25
N ALA A 275 23.54 -1.28 35.31
CA ALA A 275 24.78 -0.67 34.84
C ALA A 275 25.53 0.00 36.01
N SER A 276 26.77 -0.43 36.26
CA SER A 276 27.61 0.11 37.32
C SER A 276 28.92 0.66 36.78
N PHE A 277 29.20 1.92 37.12
CA PHE A 277 30.42 2.65 36.80
C PHE A 277 31.14 2.97 38.11
N SER A 278 32.29 2.34 38.33
CA SER A 278 33.00 2.48 39.62
C SER A 278 34.51 2.63 39.48
N SER A 279 35.19 3.23 40.47
CA SER A 279 36.66 3.32 40.49
C SER A 279 37.24 3.96 39.22
N ASN A 280 36.71 5.12 38.81
CA ASN A 280 37.00 5.83 37.57
C ASN A 280 36.58 5.10 36.29
N GLY A 281 35.44 4.40 36.30
CA GLY A 281 34.78 3.92 35.09
C GLY A 281 34.03 5.07 34.40
N ASN A 282 34.05 5.12 33.06
CA ASN A 282 33.51 6.25 32.30
C ASN A 282 32.51 5.79 31.23
N LEU A 283 31.45 6.58 31.03
CA LEU A 283 30.46 6.47 29.96
C LEU A 283 30.52 7.75 29.13
N SER A 284 30.60 7.63 27.81
CA SER A 284 30.42 8.74 26.88
C SER A 284 29.35 8.38 25.87
N VAL A 285 28.37 9.24 25.67
CA VAL A 285 27.31 9.10 24.66
C VAL A 285 27.35 10.35 23.79
N ASP A 286 27.49 10.24 22.46
CA ASP A 286 27.59 11.40 21.58
C ASP A 286 26.23 11.82 21.02
N SER A 287 25.60 11.02 20.17
CA SER A 287 24.23 11.22 19.67
C SER A 287 23.36 9.95 19.73
N GLY A 288 23.93 8.85 20.23
CA GLY A 288 23.25 7.57 20.44
C GLY A 288 22.37 7.54 21.68
N THR A 289 21.88 6.35 22.00
CA THR A 289 20.96 6.11 23.12
C THR A 289 21.39 4.90 23.92
N ILE A 290 21.37 5.01 25.25
CA ILE A 290 21.54 3.89 26.16
C ILE A 290 20.28 3.73 27.04
N ASN A 291 19.65 2.56 26.95
CA ASN A 291 18.48 2.18 27.74
C ASN A 291 18.91 1.15 28.78
N ILE A 292 18.60 1.37 30.06
CA ILE A 292 18.96 0.49 31.17
C ILE A 292 17.69 0.10 31.90
N GLY A 293 17.24 -1.15 31.74
CA GLY A 293 16.03 -1.65 32.41
C GLY A 293 16.19 -1.87 33.93
N GLY A 294 17.43 -2.02 34.42
CA GLY A 294 17.74 -2.11 35.85
C GLY A 294 18.25 -0.79 36.45
N ASN A 295 19.03 -0.89 37.53
CA ASN A 295 19.58 0.27 38.22
C ASN A 295 20.86 0.80 37.52
N ALA A 296 21.03 2.11 37.51
CA ALA A 296 22.24 2.79 37.05
C ALA A 296 22.99 3.38 38.25
N SER A 297 24.29 3.09 38.38
CA SER A 297 25.10 3.59 39.50
C SER A 297 26.46 4.14 39.07
N LEU A 298 26.84 5.30 39.64
CA LEU A 298 28.17 5.90 39.53
C LEU A 298 28.78 6.06 40.92
N SER A 299 29.97 5.49 41.16
CA SER A 299 30.63 5.57 42.47
C SER A 299 32.16 5.59 42.45
N SER A 300 32.76 6.22 43.47
CA SER A 300 34.23 6.22 43.66
C SER A 300 35.02 6.82 42.49
N GLY A 301 34.54 7.94 41.94
CA GLY A 301 35.10 8.62 40.78
C GLY A 301 34.72 7.99 39.42
N GLY A 302 34.70 8.80 38.36
CA GLY A 302 34.26 8.45 36.99
C GLY A 302 33.41 9.56 36.36
N THR A 303 33.23 9.54 35.03
CA THR A 303 32.39 10.50 34.31
C THR A 303 31.29 9.82 33.49
N ILE A 304 30.10 10.42 33.47
CA ILE A 304 29.06 10.15 32.47
C ILE A 304 28.93 11.43 31.64
N ASP A 305 29.30 11.38 30.37
CA ASP A 305 29.27 12.51 29.45
C ASP A 305 28.27 12.20 28.31
N LEU A 306 27.10 12.83 28.31
CA LEU A 306 26.04 12.53 27.34
C LEU A 306 26.04 13.41 26.09
N ASN A 307 26.90 14.42 26.00
CA ASN A 307 27.03 15.30 24.82
C ASN A 307 25.68 15.69 24.18
N ASN A 308 25.21 15.01 23.12
CA ASN A 308 23.87 15.19 22.54
C ASN A 308 23.01 13.90 22.54
N GLY A 309 23.47 12.83 23.18
CA GLY A 309 22.82 11.52 23.24
C GLY A 309 21.92 11.35 24.45
N SER A 310 21.25 10.20 24.53
CA SER A 310 20.19 9.94 25.50
C SER A 310 20.52 8.80 26.45
N LEU A 311 20.08 8.93 27.72
CA LEU A 311 20.21 7.92 28.77
C LEU A 311 18.82 7.66 29.37
N ASP A 312 18.33 6.43 29.27
CA ASP A 312 17.07 5.99 29.87
C ASP A 312 17.35 4.94 30.96
N VAL A 313 16.76 5.13 32.15
CA VAL A 313 16.95 4.26 33.32
C VAL A 313 15.59 3.84 33.88
N GLY A 314 15.23 2.58 33.68
CA GLY A 314 14.01 1.95 34.19
C GLY A 314 14.04 1.65 35.70
N GLY A 315 15.22 1.51 36.30
CA GLY A 315 15.41 1.34 37.76
C GLY A 315 15.89 2.61 38.46
N ASP A 316 16.55 2.44 39.61
CA ASP A 316 17.09 3.57 40.38
C ASP A 316 18.38 4.11 39.77
N ALA A 317 18.54 5.44 39.74
CA ALA A 317 19.75 6.13 39.31
C ALA A 317 20.47 6.76 40.52
N SER A 318 21.67 6.24 40.85
CA SER A 318 22.43 6.66 42.03
C SER A 318 23.85 7.15 41.70
N PHE A 319 24.13 8.42 42.00
CA PHE A 319 25.42 9.07 41.80
C PHE A 319 26.03 9.48 43.14
N THR A 320 27.03 8.73 43.58
CA THR A 320 27.60 8.90 44.93
C THR A 320 29.13 8.95 44.93
N SER A 321 29.71 9.60 45.94
CA SER A 321 31.16 9.52 46.23
C SER A 321 32.07 10.05 45.09
N GLY A 322 31.76 11.26 44.59
CA GLY A 322 32.67 12.02 43.71
C GLY A 322 32.60 11.71 42.21
N GLY A 323 31.48 11.17 41.73
CA GLY A 323 31.20 11.04 40.28
C GLY A 323 30.75 12.38 39.66
N THR A 324 30.96 12.54 38.35
CA THR A 324 30.46 13.70 37.58
C THR A 324 29.57 13.23 36.43
N VAL A 325 28.38 13.82 36.31
CA VAL A 325 27.48 13.64 35.17
C VAL A 325 27.40 14.96 34.41
N ASN A 326 27.70 14.95 33.12
CA ASN A 326 27.50 16.07 32.20
C ASN A 326 26.45 15.65 31.17
N ALA A 327 25.24 16.17 31.31
CA ALA A 327 24.11 15.77 30.48
C ALA A 327 24.10 16.41 29.07
N GLY A 328 24.91 17.46 28.86
CA GLY A 328 25.04 18.13 27.56
C GLY A 328 23.71 18.71 27.06
N SER A 329 23.32 18.42 25.82
CA SER A 329 22.03 18.81 25.22
C SER A 329 21.07 17.63 25.00
N GLY A 330 21.42 16.47 25.55
CA GLY A 330 20.68 15.22 25.41
C GLY A 330 19.44 15.10 26.27
N THR A 331 18.85 13.90 26.29
CA THR A 331 17.69 13.58 27.15
C THR A 331 18.04 12.51 28.16
N ILE A 332 17.63 12.71 29.42
CA ILE A 332 17.76 11.71 30.48
C ILE A 332 16.36 11.31 30.93
N THR A 333 15.99 10.04 30.80
CA THR A 333 14.71 9.51 31.30
C THR A 333 14.96 8.67 32.55
N LEU A 334 14.18 8.91 33.60
CA LEU A 334 14.30 8.26 34.90
C LEU A 334 12.94 7.72 35.33
N GLU A 335 12.81 6.40 35.44
CA GLU A 335 11.59 5.74 35.92
C GLU A 335 11.60 5.48 37.44
N GLY A 336 12.78 5.30 38.03
CA GLY A 336 12.98 5.02 39.47
C GLY A 336 13.51 6.19 40.30
N ASP A 337 14.01 5.90 41.50
CA ASP A 337 14.52 6.92 42.42
C ASP A 337 15.84 7.52 41.93
N PHE A 338 16.02 8.83 42.15
CA PHE A 338 17.20 9.57 41.73
C PHE A 338 17.99 10.11 42.94
N THR A 339 19.24 9.68 43.10
CA THR A 339 20.08 10.06 44.25
C THR A 339 21.38 10.73 43.82
N VAL A 340 21.66 11.93 44.34
CA VAL A 340 22.95 12.64 44.16
C VAL A 340 23.53 13.01 45.52
N GLN A 341 24.63 12.36 45.93
CA GLN A 341 25.19 12.54 47.29
C GLN A 341 26.73 12.52 47.33
N ASN A 342 27.28 12.95 48.47
CA ASN A 342 28.71 12.85 48.84
C ASN A 342 29.66 13.50 47.81
N SER A 343 29.49 14.80 47.56
CA SER A 343 30.33 15.61 46.65
C SER A 343 30.32 15.16 45.17
N SER A 344 29.26 14.47 44.73
CA SER A 344 29.01 14.19 43.31
C SER A 344 28.41 15.42 42.64
N ASN A 345 28.70 15.63 41.36
CA ASN A 345 28.19 16.75 40.57
C ASN A 345 27.26 16.24 39.47
N PHE A 346 26.06 16.81 39.37
CA PHE A 346 25.17 16.66 38.22
C PHE A 346 25.10 18.00 37.48
N ASN A 347 25.67 18.04 36.28
CA ASN A 347 25.66 19.21 35.41
C ASN A 347 24.68 18.96 34.27
N SER A 348 23.51 19.60 34.35
CA SER A 348 22.43 19.46 33.38
C SER A 348 22.71 20.18 32.05
N ASP A 349 23.62 21.15 32.01
CA ASP A 349 23.94 21.95 30.80
C ASP A 349 22.68 22.46 30.07
N SER A 350 22.33 21.92 28.90
CA SER A 350 21.11 22.28 28.14
C SER A 350 20.15 21.10 27.95
N SER A 351 20.30 20.05 28.78
CA SER A 351 19.57 18.79 28.66
C SER A 351 18.11 18.88 29.12
N THR A 352 17.34 17.86 28.73
CA THR A 352 16.00 17.62 29.28
C THR A 352 16.01 16.37 30.14
N VAL A 353 15.61 16.50 31.40
CA VAL A 353 15.39 15.37 32.32
C VAL A 353 13.91 15.04 32.34
N ILE A 354 13.55 13.79 32.06
CA ILE A 354 12.18 13.29 32.02
C ILE A 354 12.02 12.33 33.21
N PHE A 355 11.06 12.62 34.07
CA PHE A 355 10.59 11.70 35.11
C PHE A 355 9.36 10.97 34.58
N SER A 356 9.42 9.64 34.50
CA SER A 356 8.36 8.81 33.90
C SER A 356 8.02 7.57 34.75
N GLY A 357 6.97 6.85 34.36
CA GLY A 357 6.54 5.62 35.04
C GLY A 357 5.44 5.85 36.09
N ASP A 358 4.75 4.77 36.45
CA ASP A 358 3.52 4.78 37.28
C ASP A 358 3.77 4.88 38.80
N SER A 359 4.82 5.59 39.23
CA SER A 359 5.20 5.66 40.65
C SER A 359 5.81 7.00 41.04
N THR A 360 6.07 7.17 42.34
CA THR A 360 6.73 8.36 42.87
C THR A 360 8.24 8.25 42.66
N GLN A 361 8.81 9.12 41.82
CA GLN A 361 10.26 9.25 41.67
C GLN A 361 10.79 10.23 42.71
N THR A 362 11.61 9.74 43.65
CA THR A 362 12.15 10.58 44.71
C THR A 362 13.53 11.12 44.33
N VAL A 363 13.72 12.43 44.43
CA VAL A 363 15.04 13.07 44.32
C VAL A 363 15.62 13.30 45.70
N SER A 364 16.68 12.56 46.01
CA SER A 364 17.47 12.74 47.22
C SER A 364 18.80 13.41 46.91
N SER A 365 18.94 14.68 47.32
CA SER A 365 20.18 15.43 47.18
C SER A 365 20.77 15.81 48.54
N GLY A 366 22.09 15.73 48.69
CA GLY A 366 22.78 16.26 49.87
C GLY A 366 23.12 17.76 49.78
N SER A 367 22.65 18.45 48.74
CA SER A 367 22.93 19.85 48.37
C SER A 367 21.88 20.37 47.36
N ASP A 368 21.89 21.65 47.00
CA ASP A 368 21.06 22.16 45.90
C ASP A 368 21.32 21.42 44.58
N ILE A 369 20.26 21.24 43.78
CA ILE A 369 20.32 20.56 42.48
C ILE A 369 19.78 21.47 41.39
N THR A 370 20.45 21.47 40.22
CA THR A 370 20.09 22.31 39.09
C THR A 370 19.85 21.45 37.85
N PHE A 371 18.62 21.51 37.33
CA PHE A 371 18.22 20.99 36.04
C PHE A 371 18.13 22.13 35.02
N PHE A 372 18.24 21.80 33.74
CA PHE A 372 17.91 22.74 32.67
C PHE A 372 16.43 22.62 32.35
N ASN A 373 16.00 21.68 31.50
CA ASN A 373 14.57 21.38 31.35
C ASN A 373 14.18 20.15 32.17
N VAL A 374 12.95 20.15 32.70
CA VAL A 374 12.34 19.00 33.35
C VAL A 374 10.99 18.71 32.71
N GLN A 375 10.73 17.43 32.45
CA GLN A 375 9.42 16.92 32.04
C GLN A 375 8.97 15.87 33.05
N VAL A 376 7.69 15.88 33.40
CA VAL A 376 7.04 14.87 34.24
C VAL A 376 5.90 14.28 33.44
N ASP A 377 6.05 13.01 33.05
CA ASP A 377 5.10 12.31 32.21
C ASP A 377 3.81 11.95 32.97
N SER A 378 2.77 11.58 32.22
CA SER A 378 1.50 11.11 32.78
C SER A 378 1.71 9.91 33.72
N GLY A 379 1.17 9.99 34.94
CA GLY A 379 1.27 8.93 35.94
C GLY A 379 2.54 8.95 36.81
N ALA A 380 3.51 9.82 36.48
CA ALA A 380 4.72 10.03 37.25
C ALA A 380 4.54 11.11 38.33
N THR A 381 5.18 10.91 39.49
CA THR A 381 5.27 11.95 40.53
C THR A 381 6.72 12.30 40.79
N PHE A 382 7.15 13.49 40.35
CA PHE A 382 8.44 14.06 40.72
C PHE A 382 8.36 14.58 42.16
N ASN A 383 9.06 13.90 43.08
CA ASN A 383 9.00 14.17 44.51
C ASN A 383 10.38 14.51 45.09
N THR A 384 10.46 15.42 46.08
CA THR A 384 11.70 15.62 46.88
C THR A 384 11.67 14.77 48.15
N ASP A 385 12.84 14.50 48.73
CA ASP A 385 12.96 13.56 49.86
C ASP A 385 12.52 14.11 51.23
N GLY A 386 12.16 15.40 51.31
CA GLY A 386 11.74 16.08 52.55
C GLY A 386 12.84 16.16 53.60
N GLY A 387 14.10 15.92 53.20
CA GLY A 387 15.24 15.79 54.08
C GLY A 387 15.85 17.13 54.48
N THR A 388 17.02 17.43 53.96
CA THR A 388 17.73 18.68 54.23
C THR A 388 17.18 19.77 53.32
N GLY A 389 16.73 20.93 53.81
CA GLY A 389 16.18 22.01 52.97
C GLY A 389 17.05 22.42 51.78
N ASN A 390 16.85 21.73 50.65
CA ASN A 390 17.57 21.90 49.40
C ASN A 390 16.72 22.73 48.44
N THR A 391 17.36 23.43 47.52
CA THR A 391 16.67 24.06 46.39
C THR A 391 16.81 23.21 45.14
N VAL A 392 15.69 22.85 44.52
CA VAL A 392 15.62 22.35 43.16
C VAL A 392 15.47 23.55 42.22
N THR A 393 16.50 23.83 41.43
CA THR A 393 16.47 24.86 40.39
C THR A 393 16.25 24.23 39.02
N ILE A 394 15.35 24.80 38.23
CA ILE A 394 15.09 24.44 36.83
C ILE A 394 15.35 25.70 35.99
N GLU A 395 16.49 25.77 35.30
CA GLU A 395 16.89 26.96 34.52
C GLU A 395 16.03 27.14 33.25
N GLY A 396 15.60 26.03 32.67
CA GLY A 396 14.73 25.88 31.51
C GLY A 396 13.25 25.79 31.89
N ASP A 397 12.49 25.01 31.12
CA ASP A 397 11.05 24.83 31.33
C ASP A 397 10.75 23.59 32.20
N LEU A 398 9.69 23.66 32.99
CA LEU A 398 9.09 22.52 33.70
C LEU A 398 7.77 22.16 33.00
N ILE A 399 7.71 20.99 32.36
CA ILE A 399 6.51 20.49 31.68
C ILE A 399 5.91 19.34 32.48
N VAL A 400 4.61 19.42 32.78
CA VAL A 400 3.88 18.35 33.49
C VAL A 400 2.70 17.91 32.63
N ASP A 401 2.70 16.64 32.22
CA ASP A 401 1.66 16.05 31.39
C ASP A 401 0.35 15.81 32.17
N GLU A 402 -0.74 15.47 31.46
CA GLU A 402 -2.03 15.11 32.06
C GLU A 402 -1.82 13.96 33.08
N ASP A 403 -2.22 14.16 34.34
CA ASP A 403 -2.00 13.25 35.48
C ASP A 403 -0.55 13.09 35.99
N GLY A 404 0.42 13.87 35.50
CA GLY A 404 1.72 14.02 36.16
C GLY A 404 1.63 14.93 37.40
N GLU A 405 2.51 14.73 38.39
CA GLU A 405 2.53 15.51 39.64
C GLU A 405 3.95 15.93 40.05
N VAL A 406 4.10 17.13 40.60
CA VAL A 406 5.34 17.59 41.23
C VAL A 406 5.06 17.90 42.68
N GLU A 407 5.70 17.19 43.60
CA GLU A 407 5.54 17.35 45.05
C GLU A 407 6.89 17.72 45.68
N VAL A 408 7.00 18.93 46.22
CA VAL A 408 8.15 19.31 47.06
C VAL A 408 7.77 19.03 48.52
N GLN A 409 8.66 18.44 49.31
CA GLN A 409 8.36 18.05 50.70
C GLN A 409 9.10 18.90 51.74
N ASP A 410 8.54 18.94 52.97
CA ASP A 410 9.10 19.58 54.16
C ASP A 410 9.70 21.00 53.96
N ASP A 411 11.01 21.18 54.11
CA ASP A 411 11.72 22.46 53.98
C ASP A 411 12.43 22.66 52.63
N ASP A 412 12.24 21.74 51.67
CA ASP A 412 12.76 21.88 50.31
C ASP A 412 12.05 23.01 49.54
N GLN A 413 12.75 23.53 48.55
CA GLN A 413 12.33 24.67 47.73
C GLN A 413 12.36 24.31 46.24
N LEU A 414 11.49 24.94 45.44
CA LEU A 414 11.47 24.84 43.99
C LEU A 414 11.64 26.21 43.36
N ASP A 415 12.59 26.36 42.45
CA ASP A 415 12.85 27.56 41.65
C ASP A 415 12.85 27.21 40.17
N VAL A 416 11.87 27.72 39.42
CA VAL A 416 11.74 27.45 37.97
C VAL A 416 11.91 28.75 37.21
N GLU A 417 13.04 28.90 36.52
CA GLU A 417 13.36 30.09 35.76
C GLU A 417 12.57 30.21 34.45
N GLY A 418 12.33 29.12 33.72
CA GLY A 418 11.51 29.13 32.51
C GLY A 418 10.01 29.02 32.79
N GLU A 419 9.25 28.51 31.83
CA GLU A 419 7.80 28.37 31.96
C GLU A 419 7.42 27.06 32.66
N ILE A 420 6.33 27.10 33.43
CA ILE A 420 5.66 25.90 33.94
C ILE A 420 4.48 25.63 33.00
N GLY A 421 4.52 24.50 32.29
CA GLY A 421 3.57 24.17 31.22
C GLY A 421 3.10 22.72 31.25
N GLY A 422 2.37 22.33 30.21
CA GLY A 422 1.71 21.02 30.10
C GLY A 422 0.30 21.00 30.69
N ASP A 423 -0.46 19.95 30.37
CA ASP A 423 -1.87 19.82 30.77
C ASP A 423 -2.02 19.54 32.29
N GLY A 424 -0.96 19.09 32.96
CA GLY A 424 -0.86 18.88 34.40
C GLY A 424 -0.16 20.01 35.17
N ALA A 425 0.09 21.18 34.56
CA ALA A 425 0.82 22.29 35.22
C ALA A 425 0.22 22.74 36.58
N ASP A 426 -1.08 22.54 36.78
CA ASP A 426 -1.77 22.84 38.05
C ASP A 426 -1.41 21.86 39.20
N ASN A 427 -0.74 20.75 38.88
CA ASN A 427 -0.31 19.71 39.83
C ASN A 427 1.08 19.96 40.42
N VAL A 428 1.65 21.15 40.27
CA VAL A 428 2.93 21.52 40.90
C VAL A 428 2.69 22.06 42.32
N GLN A 429 2.98 21.23 43.33
CA GLN A 429 2.80 21.52 44.74
C GLN A 429 4.14 21.78 45.45
N SER A 430 4.17 22.84 46.27
CA SER A 430 5.31 23.12 47.15
C SER A 430 4.85 23.71 48.49
N PRO A 431 5.46 23.35 49.64
CA PRO A 431 5.21 23.95 50.95
C PRO A 431 5.60 25.43 50.98
N ALA A 432 6.62 25.81 50.22
CA ALA A 432 7.05 27.19 50.05
C ALA A 432 6.36 27.88 48.85
N PRO A 433 6.27 29.23 48.85
CA PRO A 433 5.87 29.95 47.66
C PRO A 433 6.94 29.83 46.56
N PHE A 434 6.51 29.83 45.30
CA PHE A 434 7.34 30.00 44.11
C PHE A 434 6.61 30.84 43.06
N ALA A 435 7.35 31.47 42.13
CA ALA A 435 6.81 32.24 41.02
C ALA A 435 6.37 31.29 39.89
N ALA A 436 5.06 31.08 39.77
CA ALA A 436 4.48 30.20 38.75
C ALA A 436 4.63 30.80 37.34
N SER A 437 4.36 32.10 37.16
CA SER A 437 4.53 32.78 35.87
C SER A 437 4.84 34.27 36.00
N VAL A 438 5.46 34.83 34.97
CA VAL A 438 5.75 36.26 34.86
C VAL A 438 5.38 36.75 33.46
N ASN A 439 4.45 37.70 33.39
CA ASN A 439 3.99 38.29 32.13
C ASN A 439 4.26 39.79 32.09
N ALA A 440 4.73 40.32 30.96
CA ALA A 440 4.89 41.75 30.71
C ALA A 440 3.74 42.28 29.84
N PRO A 441 2.60 42.74 30.42
CA PRO A 441 1.47 43.22 29.62
C PRO A 441 1.77 44.49 28.82
N THR A 442 2.73 45.31 29.26
CA THR A 442 3.24 46.47 28.53
C THR A 442 4.76 46.53 28.66
N THR A 443 5.44 47.39 27.89
CA THR A 443 6.88 47.63 28.04
C THR A 443 7.26 48.35 29.35
N THR A 444 6.31 48.69 30.21
CA THR A 444 6.53 49.41 31.48
C THR A 444 5.87 48.73 32.68
N SER A 445 5.34 47.53 32.51
CA SER A 445 4.63 46.81 33.58
C SER A 445 4.90 45.32 33.52
N LEU A 446 5.10 44.71 34.68
CA LEU A 446 5.26 43.27 34.87
C LEU A 446 4.18 42.76 35.82
N THR A 447 3.67 41.56 35.58
CA THR A 447 2.75 40.86 36.47
C THR A 447 3.37 39.52 36.83
N ILE A 448 3.58 39.29 38.12
CA ILE A 448 4.13 38.06 38.68
C ILE A 448 2.98 37.32 39.36
N ILE A 449 2.83 36.03 39.07
CA ILE A 449 1.84 35.15 39.68
C ILE A 449 2.59 34.08 40.47
N PHE A 450 2.35 34.03 41.77
CA PHE A 450 2.89 33.02 42.67
C PHE A 450 1.94 31.83 42.80
N ASN A 451 2.44 30.66 43.18
CA ASN A 451 1.60 29.49 43.49
C ASN A 451 0.74 29.70 44.76
N LYS A 452 1.21 30.52 45.71
CA LYS A 452 0.57 30.80 47.00
C LYS A 452 0.23 32.28 47.18
N ALA A 453 -0.66 32.54 48.15
CA ALA A 453 -0.98 33.91 48.55
C ALA A 453 0.20 34.54 49.28
N MET A 454 0.58 35.77 48.91
CA MET A 454 1.79 36.42 49.43
C MET A 454 1.49 37.41 50.55
N THR A 455 2.42 37.55 51.50
CA THR A 455 2.35 38.54 52.58
C THR A 455 2.51 39.95 52.03
N GLU A 456 1.45 40.77 52.18
CA GLU A 456 1.31 42.10 51.57
C GLU A 456 2.52 43.03 51.82
N SER A 457 2.98 43.15 53.07
CA SER A 457 4.09 44.06 53.41
C SER A 457 5.43 43.68 52.77
N LEU A 458 5.62 42.40 52.44
CA LEU A 458 6.83 41.90 51.77
C LEU A 458 6.68 41.97 50.25
N ALA A 459 5.51 41.58 49.74
CA ALA A 459 5.20 41.59 48.31
C ALA A 459 5.17 43.00 47.71
N GLU A 460 4.81 44.03 48.48
CA GLU A 460 4.77 45.43 48.04
C GLU A 460 6.10 46.18 48.26
N ASN A 461 7.13 45.51 48.78
CA ASN A 461 8.45 46.10 48.94
C ASN A 461 9.26 45.98 47.64
N THR A 462 9.45 47.10 46.93
CA THR A 462 10.24 47.14 45.69
C THR A 462 11.69 46.64 45.82
N ALA A 463 12.29 46.69 47.01
CA ALA A 463 13.66 46.21 47.23
C ALA A 463 13.81 44.68 47.12
N ASN A 464 12.68 43.96 47.16
CA ASN A 464 12.63 42.51 47.03
C ASN A 464 12.69 42.03 45.57
N TYR A 465 12.65 42.94 44.59
CA TYR A 465 12.65 42.62 43.16
C TYR A 465 13.82 43.28 42.44
N ALA A 466 14.61 42.50 41.71
CA ALA A 466 15.68 42.98 40.84
C ALA A 466 15.49 42.45 39.43
N ILE A 467 15.30 43.34 38.45
CA ILE A 467 15.12 42.95 37.04
C ILE A 467 16.41 43.19 36.28
N GLN A 468 16.85 42.22 35.49
CA GLN A 468 18.06 42.31 34.68
C GLN A 468 17.82 41.77 33.28
N ARG A 469 18.44 42.38 32.28
CA ARG A 469 18.47 41.86 30.91
C ARG A 469 19.42 40.67 30.84
N VAL A 470 18.97 39.51 30.35
CA VAL A 470 19.76 38.27 30.35
C VAL A 470 21.06 38.42 29.53
N SER A 471 20.97 38.98 28.32
CA SER A 471 22.11 39.09 27.39
C SER A 471 23.32 39.92 27.88
N ASN A 472 23.16 40.82 28.86
CA ASN A 472 24.24 41.74 29.26
C ASN A 472 24.21 42.20 30.72
N GLY A 473 23.30 41.66 31.55
CA GLY A 473 23.18 41.98 32.97
C GLY A 473 22.69 43.40 33.30
N SER A 474 22.22 44.19 32.32
CA SER A 474 21.76 45.56 32.58
C SER A 474 20.50 45.56 33.45
N SER A 475 20.52 46.32 34.56
CA SER A 475 19.40 46.38 35.51
C SER A 475 18.26 47.29 35.02
N ILE A 476 17.02 46.88 35.30
CA ILE A 476 15.79 47.66 35.08
C ILE A 476 15.22 48.06 36.44
N SER A 477 14.93 49.35 36.62
CA SER A 477 14.41 49.87 37.90
C SER A 477 12.97 49.44 38.14
N VAL A 478 12.65 49.00 39.35
CA VAL A 478 11.27 48.78 39.83
C VAL A 478 10.80 50.03 40.57
N THR A 479 9.72 50.66 40.09
CA THR A 479 9.21 51.95 40.61
C THR A 479 8.13 51.75 41.67
N SER A 480 7.28 50.74 41.52
CA SER A 480 6.30 50.33 42.53
C SER A 480 5.99 48.84 42.39
N ALA A 481 5.65 48.21 43.51
CA ALA A 481 5.09 46.87 43.58
C ALA A 481 3.73 46.96 44.27
N THR A 482 2.71 46.31 43.71
CA THR A 482 1.36 46.33 44.27
C THR A 482 0.79 44.92 44.25
N LEU A 483 0.38 44.43 45.41
CA LEU A 483 -0.33 43.15 45.51
C LEU A 483 -1.78 43.41 45.08
N ASN A 484 -2.33 42.61 44.16
CA ASN A 484 -3.68 42.86 43.64
C ASN A 484 -4.73 42.47 44.70
N THR A 485 -5.14 43.41 45.55
CA THR A 485 -5.77 43.15 46.85
C THR A 485 -7.30 42.97 46.79
N SER A 486 -7.72 41.72 46.96
CA SER A 486 -8.97 41.38 47.67
C SER A 486 -8.78 40.28 48.74
N GLY A 487 -7.56 40.15 49.29
CA GLY A 487 -7.17 39.13 50.28
C GLY A 487 -6.88 37.77 49.64
N ASN A 488 -5.85 37.07 50.11
CA ASN A 488 -5.28 35.85 49.49
C ASN A 488 -4.82 36.03 48.03
N SER A 489 -4.20 37.18 47.71
CA SER A 489 -3.75 37.44 46.34
C SER A 489 -2.43 36.75 46.03
N LYS A 490 -2.41 36.05 44.89
CA LYS A 490 -1.23 35.40 44.31
C LYS A 490 -0.49 36.32 43.33
N THR A 491 -1.02 37.51 43.05
CA THR A 491 -0.58 38.32 41.90
C THR A 491 0.01 39.65 42.34
N VAL A 492 1.28 39.88 41.99
CA VAL A 492 1.99 41.14 42.19
C VAL A 492 2.14 41.85 40.86
N THR A 493 1.75 43.12 40.79
CA THR A 493 2.01 43.97 39.63
C THR A 493 3.15 44.93 39.94
N LEU A 494 4.19 44.92 39.11
CA LEU A 494 5.31 45.84 39.16
C LEU A 494 5.17 46.92 38.08
N VAL A 495 5.41 48.16 38.45
CA VAL A 495 5.70 49.24 37.50
C VAL A 495 7.21 49.31 37.34
N ILE A 496 7.70 49.12 36.12
CA ILE A 496 9.12 48.95 35.83
C ILE A 496 9.61 49.99 34.83
N GLY A 497 10.92 50.21 34.79
CA GLY A 497 11.56 50.96 33.70
C GLY A 497 11.30 50.30 32.34
N THR A 498 11.40 51.05 31.26
CA THR A 498 11.04 50.56 29.92
C THR A 498 11.92 49.37 29.51
N ILE A 499 11.30 48.22 29.29
CA ILE A 499 11.91 47.04 28.67
C ILE A 499 11.75 47.09 27.15
N LEU A 500 12.59 46.36 26.43
CA LEU A 500 12.51 46.20 24.98
C LEU A 500 11.65 44.99 24.64
N GLU A 501 10.94 45.07 23.50
CA GLU A 501 10.28 43.90 22.93
C GLU A 501 11.34 42.94 22.35
N ASP A 502 11.02 41.64 22.32
CA ASP A 502 11.86 40.55 21.81
C ASP A 502 13.24 40.45 22.49
N VAL A 503 13.33 40.89 23.75
CA VAL A 503 14.53 40.79 24.59
C VAL A 503 14.15 40.05 25.86
N GLU A 504 14.95 39.04 26.21
CA GLU A 504 14.77 38.26 27.43
C GLU A 504 15.32 39.01 28.64
N TYR A 505 14.49 39.05 29.68
CA TYR A 505 14.79 39.60 30.99
C TYR A 505 14.59 38.50 32.03
N ARG A 506 15.25 38.65 33.18
CA ARG A 506 14.98 37.87 34.38
C ARG A 506 14.58 38.81 35.51
N VAL A 507 13.64 38.37 36.33
CA VAL A 507 13.32 38.99 37.62
C VAL A 507 13.82 38.08 38.72
N VAL A 508 14.67 38.62 39.59
CA VAL A 508 15.16 37.97 40.81
C VAL A 508 14.33 38.49 41.98
N MET A 509 13.81 37.57 42.78
CA MET A 509 12.93 37.81 43.92
C MET A 509 13.61 37.34 45.20
N ASN A 510 13.54 38.14 46.26
CA ASN A 510 14.18 37.83 47.55
C ASN A 510 13.32 38.30 48.72
N ASN A 511 13.47 37.68 49.89
CA ASN A 511 12.80 38.08 51.14
C ASN A 511 11.25 38.17 51.00
N LEU A 512 10.66 37.21 50.29
CA LEU A 512 9.20 37.08 50.14
C LEU A 512 8.69 35.89 50.95
N GLU A 513 7.48 36.00 51.49
CA GLU A 513 6.84 34.97 52.32
C GLU A 513 5.36 34.85 51.93
N SER A 514 4.82 33.64 51.99
CA SER A 514 3.39 33.37 51.83
C SER A 514 2.60 33.67 53.10
N THR A 515 1.28 33.83 53.00
CA THR A 515 0.42 34.12 54.16
C THR A 515 0.22 32.93 55.10
N ASP A 516 0.55 31.72 54.66
CA ASP A 516 0.55 30.48 55.43
C ASP A 516 1.91 30.14 56.09
N GLY A 517 2.92 31.00 55.93
CA GLY A 517 4.19 30.93 56.68
C GLY A 517 5.37 30.22 55.99
N GLY A 518 5.37 30.11 54.66
CA GLY A 518 6.50 29.61 53.87
C GLY A 518 7.35 30.75 53.28
N GLU A 519 8.67 30.63 53.36
CA GLU A 519 9.63 31.59 52.77
C GLU A 519 9.97 31.17 51.32
N LEU A 520 10.06 32.14 50.40
CA LEU A 520 10.53 31.94 49.02
C LEU A 520 12.04 31.66 49.05
N SER A 521 12.53 30.78 48.17
CA SER A 521 13.97 30.54 48.02
C SER A 521 14.78 31.82 47.77
N ASP A 522 16.00 31.85 48.29
CA ASP A 522 16.93 32.96 48.05
C ASP A 522 17.32 33.01 46.56
N ASN A 523 17.38 34.22 45.99
CA ASN A 523 17.65 34.48 44.56
C ASN A 523 16.65 33.82 43.58
N HIS A 524 15.42 33.56 44.02
CA HIS A 524 14.36 32.98 43.19
C HIS A 524 14.19 33.74 41.86
N THR A 525 14.34 33.07 40.72
CA THR A 525 14.46 33.73 39.43
C THR A 525 13.36 33.29 38.46
N LYS A 526 12.84 34.24 37.67
CA LYS A 526 11.93 33.93 36.56
C LYS A 526 12.29 34.72 35.32
N ARG A 527 12.40 34.06 34.18
CA ARG A 527 12.63 34.66 32.86
C ARG A 527 11.30 35.14 32.28
N PHE A 528 11.37 36.22 31.52
CA PHE A 528 10.22 36.74 30.79
C PHE A 528 10.68 37.53 29.57
N THR A 529 9.84 37.54 28.52
CA THR A 529 10.04 38.35 27.32
C THR A 529 8.75 39.05 26.96
N LYS A 530 8.80 40.38 26.73
CA LYS A 530 7.71 41.06 26.04
C LYS A 530 7.85 40.75 24.55
N ILE A 531 7.05 39.83 24.02
CA ILE A 531 7.04 39.58 22.56
C ILE A 531 6.30 40.73 21.87
N GLY A 532 6.92 41.33 20.86
CA GLY A 532 6.31 42.31 19.96
C GLY A 532 5.53 41.62 18.83
N THR A 533 4.62 42.31 18.14
CA THR A 533 3.97 41.71 16.96
C THR A 533 4.99 41.52 15.84
N ILE A 534 5.36 40.27 15.55
CA ILE A 534 6.31 39.96 14.48
C ILE A 534 5.56 39.98 13.14
N THR A 535 5.88 40.94 12.27
CA THR A 535 5.31 41.00 10.91
C THR A 535 6.42 40.79 9.88
N PHE A 536 6.20 39.89 8.93
CA PHE A 536 7.07 39.68 7.77
C PHE A 536 6.39 40.15 6.50
N TYR A 537 7.09 40.99 5.74
CA TYR A 537 6.69 41.43 4.40
C TYR A 537 7.61 40.75 3.38
N SER A 538 7.05 40.17 2.32
CA SER A 538 7.87 39.77 1.17
C SER A 538 8.59 41.00 0.62
N ARG A 539 9.87 40.89 0.27
CA ARG A 539 10.63 42.02 -0.29
C ARG A 539 11.18 41.80 -1.69
N GLN A 540 11.10 40.57 -2.16
CA GLN A 540 11.53 40.12 -3.48
C GLN A 540 10.99 38.71 -3.71
N ASN A 541 10.96 38.30 -4.98
CA ASN A 541 10.77 36.89 -5.35
C ASN A 541 11.80 36.00 -4.64
N GLY A 542 11.35 34.87 -4.09
CA GLY A 542 12.24 33.98 -3.36
C GLY A 542 11.54 32.82 -2.67
N ASN A 543 12.30 32.06 -1.87
CA ASN A 543 11.78 30.95 -1.09
C ASN A 543 11.30 31.43 0.29
N TRP A 544 10.19 30.87 0.79
CA TRP A 544 9.65 31.11 2.12
C TRP A 544 10.68 30.92 3.23
N SER A 545 11.54 29.90 3.13
CA SER A 545 12.56 29.60 4.14
C SER A 545 13.84 30.44 4.02
N THR A 546 13.91 31.38 3.08
CA THR A 546 15.10 32.22 2.86
C THR A 546 14.93 33.60 3.49
N ASN A 547 15.80 33.94 4.44
CA ASN A 547 15.78 35.23 5.15
C ASN A 547 15.74 36.47 4.23
N SER A 548 16.48 36.46 3.11
CA SER A 548 16.51 37.58 2.16
C SER A 548 15.23 37.81 1.38
N THR A 549 14.31 36.84 1.37
CA THR A 549 12.95 36.96 0.81
C THR A 549 12.08 37.89 1.65
N TRP A 550 12.42 38.10 2.92
CA TRP A 550 11.57 38.77 3.90
C TRP A 550 12.19 40.05 4.44
N SER A 551 11.33 40.95 4.93
CA SER A 551 11.70 42.10 5.75
C SER A 551 10.73 42.23 6.93
N ARG A 552 11.22 42.70 8.09
CA ARG A 552 10.38 43.02 9.26
C ARG A 552 9.79 44.44 9.25
N THR A 553 10.13 45.26 8.27
CA THR A 553 9.78 46.70 8.26
C THR A 553 8.84 47.11 7.12
N GLY A 554 8.80 46.34 6.03
CA GLY A 554 7.95 46.60 4.87
C GLY A 554 8.51 45.94 3.60
N HIS A 555 7.76 45.96 2.49
CA HIS A 555 8.14 45.28 1.24
C HIS A 555 9.45 45.80 0.61
N THR A 556 9.89 47.02 0.94
CA THR A 556 11.17 47.57 0.44
C THR A 556 12.27 47.64 1.52
N GLY A 557 12.01 47.06 2.69
CA GLY A 557 12.93 47.09 3.83
C GLY A 557 14.15 46.21 3.64
N SER A 558 15.10 46.34 4.58
CA SER A 558 16.27 45.44 4.66
C SER A 558 15.84 43.99 4.86
N ALA A 559 16.69 43.06 4.40
CA ALA A 559 16.50 41.64 4.64
C ALA A 559 16.35 41.35 6.15
N ALA A 560 15.38 40.52 6.50
CA ALA A 560 15.22 40.05 7.87
C ALA A 560 16.37 39.11 8.26
N SER A 561 16.65 39.01 9.56
CA SER A 561 17.63 38.08 10.12
C SER A 561 17.06 36.67 10.36
N SER A 562 15.74 36.52 10.27
CA SER A 562 14.99 35.26 10.35
C SER A 562 13.87 35.26 9.31
N ASN A 563 13.19 34.13 9.13
CA ASN A 563 12.10 33.99 8.17
C ASN A 563 10.83 33.46 8.87
N PRO A 564 9.66 33.50 8.23
CA PRO A 564 8.44 33.02 8.86
C PRO A 564 8.45 31.51 9.15
N GLY A 565 9.26 30.71 8.44
CA GLY A 565 9.34 29.26 8.65
C GLY A 565 9.98 28.85 9.98
N ASN A 566 10.79 29.72 10.60
CA ASN A 566 11.45 29.48 11.89
C ASN A 566 11.03 30.49 12.97
N THR A 567 9.89 31.15 12.78
CA THR A 567 9.38 32.15 13.73
C THR A 567 7.91 31.88 14.00
N ASN A 568 7.56 31.56 15.26
CA ASN A 568 6.17 31.35 15.66
C ASN A 568 5.43 32.68 15.85
N ASN A 569 4.10 32.64 15.77
CA ASN A 569 3.19 33.76 16.04
C ASN A 569 3.45 35.01 15.18
N ALA A 570 3.88 34.82 13.93
CA ALA A 570 4.09 35.93 13.00
C ALA A 570 2.83 36.25 12.16
N VAL A 571 2.73 37.51 11.75
CA VAL A 571 1.86 37.99 10.69
C VAL A 571 2.65 37.99 9.38
N ILE A 572 2.19 37.27 8.37
CA ILE A 572 2.88 37.14 7.09
C ILE A 572 2.09 37.89 6.02
N ILE A 573 2.76 38.80 5.32
CA ILE A 573 2.18 39.59 4.23
C ILE A 573 3.04 39.37 2.97
N VAL A 574 2.50 38.59 2.03
CA VAL A 574 3.07 38.42 0.69
C VAL A 574 2.47 39.51 -0.20
N GLY A 575 3.29 40.39 -0.77
CA GLY A 575 2.84 41.59 -1.47
C GLY A 575 3.83 42.11 -2.51
N ASP A 576 3.64 43.36 -2.93
CA ASP A 576 4.47 44.06 -3.94
C ASP A 576 4.67 43.30 -5.28
N SER A 577 3.68 42.48 -5.65
CA SER A 577 3.75 41.58 -6.82
C SER A 577 4.84 40.50 -6.74
N ASP A 578 5.37 40.24 -5.54
CA ASP A 578 6.35 39.18 -5.32
C ASP A 578 5.74 37.79 -5.48
N VAL A 579 6.58 36.84 -5.89
CA VAL A 579 6.32 35.41 -5.92
C VAL A 579 7.15 34.74 -4.83
N VAL A 580 6.48 34.33 -3.76
CA VAL A 580 7.07 33.55 -2.66
C VAL A 580 6.77 32.08 -2.88
N THR A 581 7.81 31.25 -2.96
CA THR A 581 7.68 29.80 -3.20
C THR A 581 8.00 29.02 -1.93
N ILE A 582 7.19 28.03 -1.59
CA ILE A 582 7.48 27.01 -0.60
C ILE A 582 8.12 25.83 -1.34
N ALA A 583 9.40 25.55 -1.05
CA ALA A 583 10.17 24.47 -1.68
C ALA A 583 10.78 23.49 -0.66
N SER A 584 10.36 23.57 0.59
CA SER A 584 10.65 22.64 1.68
C SER A 584 9.42 22.52 2.59
N SER A 585 9.41 21.60 3.55
CA SER A 585 8.34 21.51 4.54
C SER A 585 8.17 22.83 5.30
N THR A 586 6.93 23.29 5.44
CA THR A 586 6.54 24.54 6.09
C THR A 586 5.16 24.38 6.71
N SER A 587 5.02 24.70 8.00
CA SER A 587 3.72 24.75 8.68
C SER A 587 3.35 26.19 8.99
N ILE A 588 2.09 26.54 8.73
CA ILE A 588 1.52 27.83 9.16
C ILE A 588 0.60 27.68 10.36
N ALA A 589 0.49 26.48 10.96
CA ALA A 589 -0.40 26.22 12.10
C ALA A 589 -0.15 27.16 13.29
N ASN A 590 1.13 27.49 13.52
CA ASN A 590 1.57 28.36 14.63
C ASN A 590 1.71 29.83 14.23
N GLN A 591 1.19 30.24 13.06
CA GLN A 591 1.22 31.63 12.61
C GLN A 591 -0.05 32.38 12.99
N THR A 592 0.06 33.69 13.18
CA THR A 592 -1.08 34.54 13.48
C THR A 592 -1.97 34.69 12.25
N SER A 593 -1.39 35.04 11.11
CA SER A 593 -2.11 35.15 9.84
C SER A 593 -1.17 35.10 8.63
N VAL A 594 -1.71 34.66 7.49
CA VAL A 594 -1.04 34.75 6.19
C VAL A 594 -1.97 35.48 5.22
N GLU A 595 -1.52 36.60 4.69
CA GLU A 595 -2.24 37.41 3.71
C GLU A 595 -1.43 37.53 2.40
N VAL A 596 -2.06 37.20 1.28
CA VAL A 596 -1.51 37.39 -0.07
C VAL A 596 -2.20 38.59 -0.71
N LYS A 597 -1.47 39.69 -0.87
CA LYS A 597 -1.97 40.94 -1.45
C LYS A 597 -2.17 40.83 -2.95
N SER A 598 -2.97 41.74 -3.51
CA SER A 598 -3.24 41.83 -4.94
C SER A 598 -1.96 41.87 -5.77
N GLY A 599 -1.91 41.08 -6.84
CA GLY A 599 -0.75 40.95 -7.74
C GLY A 599 0.36 40.03 -7.27
N ALA A 600 0.39 39.66 -5.98
CA ALA A 600 1.40 38.75 -5.43
C ALA A 600 0.96 37.28 -5.49
N VAL A 601 1.93 36.37 -5.39
CA VAL A 601 1.73 34.92 -5.50
C VAL A 601 2.39 34.18 -4.34
N LEU A 602 1.63 33.31 -3.67
CA LEU A 602 2.18 32.28 -2.79
C LEU A 602 2.06 30.92 -3.49
N ARG A 603 3.22 30.32 -3.79
CA ARG A 603 3.31 29.08 -4.57
C ARG A 603 3.81 27.92 -3.71
N VAL A 604 3.15 26.77 -3.79
CA VAL A 604 3.69 25.48 -3.32
C VAL A 604 4.36 24.78 -4.51
N GLY A 605 5.69 24.75 -4.50
CA GLY A 605 6.54 24.27 -5.58
C GLY A 605 7.11 22.87 -5.36
N THR A 606 7.99 22.42 -6.26
CA THR A 606 8.68 21.13 -6.15
C THR A 606 9.45 21.01 -4.83
N GLY A 607 9.28 19.87 -4.13
CA GLY A 607 9.88 19.63 -2.81
C GLY A 607 9.21 20.37 -1.64
N GLY A 608 8.27 21.28 -1.91
CA GLY A 608 7.52 22.01 -0.90
C GLY A 608 6.38 21.18 -0.32
N VAL A 609 6.24 21.20 1.01
CA VAL A 609 5.08 20.70 1.74
C VAL A 609 4.54 21.85 2.58
N LEU A 610 3.30 22.28 2.34
CA LEU A 610 2.65 23.31 3.14
C LEU A 610 1.56 22.69 4.03
N THR A 611 1.74 22.77 5.35
CA THR A 611 0.75 22.36 6.34
C THR A 611 -0.04 23.55 6.84
N THR A 612 -1.36 23.57 6.59
CA THR A 612 -2.21 24.69 7.01
C THR A 612 -2.77 24.55 8.42
N GLY A 613 -2.95 23.32 8.90
CA GLY A 613 -3.81 23.05 10.06
C GLY A 613 -5.19 23.67 9.85
N THR A 614 -5.73 24.35 10.87
CA THR A 614 -7.00 25.08 10.80
C THR A 614 -6.87 26.53 10.32
N LYS A 615 -5.65 26.99 9.96
CA LYS A 615 -5.40 28.39 9.60
C LYS A 615 -5.79 28.70 8.16
N ASN A 616 -6.26 29.93 7.94
CA ASN A 616 -6.66 30.41 6.62
C ASN A 616 -5.55 31.26 5.98
N ILE A 617 -5.32 31.05 4.69
CA ILE A 617 -4.53 31.94 3.83
C ILE A 617 -5.53 32.85 3.10
N THR A 618 -5.43 34.15 3.31
CA THR A 618 -6.44 35.13 2.86
C THR A 618 -5.84 36.15 1.90
N GLY A 619 -6.68 36.97 1.27
CA GLY A 619 -6.24 38.17 0.53
C GLY A 619 -6.61 38.19 -0.95
N LEU A 620 -6.26 39.27 -1.64
CA LEU A 620 -6.66 39.51 -3.04
C LEU A 620 -5.69 38.93 -4.08
N GLY A 621 -4.59 38.32 -3.64
CA GLY A 621 -3.57 37.73 -4.51
C GLY A 621 -3.89 36.31 -4.99
N THR A 622 -2.85 35.64 -5.49
CA THR A 622 -2.92 34.27 -6.00
C THR A 622 -2.28 33.28 -5.02
N PHE A 623 -3.02 32.24 -4.68
CA PHE A 623 -2.44 31.03 -4.09
C PHE A 623 -2.38 29.95 -5.16
N GLU A 624 -1.25 29.26 -5.30
CA GLU A 624 -1.14 28.17 -6.26
C GLU A 624 -0.34 26.96 -5.76
N VAL A 625 -0.80 25.76 -6.12
CA VAL A 625 -0.10 24.49 -5.96
C VAL A 625 0.31 24.02 -7.34
N THR A 626 1.61 23.84 -7.57
CA THR A 626 2.15 23.40 -8.86
C THR A 626 2.49 21.91 -8.83
N THR A 627 3.60 21.55 -8.19
CA THR A 627 4.06 20.15 -8.03
C THR A 627 4.35 19.77 -6.58
N GLY A 628 4.06 20.67 -5.63
CA GLY A 628 4.28 20.42 -4.19
C GLY A 628 3.08 19.75 -3.53
N VAL A 629 3.16 19.64 -2.20
CA VAL A 629 2.13 19.01 -1.35
C VAL A 629 1.41 20.07 -0.53
N LEU A 630 0.08 20.09 -0.58
CA LEU A 630 -0.76 20.89 0.31
C LEU A 630 -1.45 19.98 1.33
N GLN A 631 -1.18 20.18 2.62
CA GLN A 631 -1.84 19.46 3.72
C GLN A 631 -2.90 20.35 4.36
N ILE A 632 -4.14 19.84 4.41
CA ILE A 632 -5.37 20.60 4.61
C ILE A 632 -6.08 20.08 5.86
N GLY A 633 -6.37 20.99 6.79
CA GLY A 633 -7.08 20.67 8.02
C GLY A 633 -8.56 21.12 8.05
N SER A 634 -9.05 21.84 7.05
CA SER A 634 -10.45 22.30 7.01
C SER A 634 -11.43 21.18 6.68
N ASN A 635 -12.56 21.12 7.39
CA ASN A 635 -13.68 20.20 7.13
C ASN A 635 -14.26 20.36 5.72
N ASN A 636 -14.16 21.55 5.12
CA ASN A 636 -14.65 21.82 3.76
C ASN A 636 -13.63 21.50 2.66
N GLY A 637 -12.47 20.95 3.02
CA GLY A 637 -11.39 20.65 2.07
C GLY A 637 -10.98 21.85 1.23
N ILE A 638 -10.84 21.60 -0.08
CA ILE A 638 -10.58 22.62 -1.09
C ILE A 638 -11.91 23.07 -1.71
N SER A 639 -12.54 24.10 -1.15
CA SER A 639 -13.83 24.57 -1.64
C SER A 639 -13.73 25.37 -2.95
N ALA A 640 -14.70 25.23 -3.86
CA ALA A 640 -14.83 26.10 -5.04
C ALA A 640 -15.13 27.58 -4.69
N SER A 641 -15.61 27.86 -3.47
CA SER A 641 -15.78 29.22 -2.95
C SER A 641 -14.52 29.70 -2.23
N GLY A 642 -14.07 30.93 -2.53
CA GLY A 642 -12.96 31.58 -1.84
C GLY A 642 -13.26 32.03 -0.40
N ALA A 643 -14.51 31.87 0.07
CA ALA A 643 -14.90 32.24 1.43
C ALA A 643 -14.83 31.08 2.44
N THR A 644 -14.57 29.86 1.98
CA THR A 644 -14.58 28.63 2.79
C THR A 644 -13.35 27.76 2.50
N GLY A 645 -12.95 26.92 3.44
CA GLY A 645 -11.70 26.13 3.37
C GLY A 645 -10.48 26.90 3.88
N ASN A 646 -9.30 26.27 3.88
CA ASN A 646 -8.05 26.91 4.31
C ASN A 646 -7.54 27.97 3.32
N ILE A 647 -7.87 27.86 2.03
CA ILE A 647 -7.37 28.77 0.99
C ILE A 647 -8.50 29.72 0.56
N GLN A 648 -8.39 30.97 1.03
CA GLN A 648 -9.39 32.03 0.89
C GLN A 648 -8.85 33.26 0.15
N THR A 649 -7.94 33.04 -0.80
CA THR A 649 -7.45 34.09 -1.69
C THR A 649 -8.40 34.32 -2.87
N ALA A 650 -8.34 35.50 -3.49
CA ALA A 650 -9.20 35.84 -4.63
C ALA A 650 -8.93 34.97 -5.86
N THR A 651 -7.65 34.63 -6.12
CA THR A 651 -7.26 33.70 -7.18
C THR A 651 -6.65 32.45 -6.56
N ARG A 652 -7.09 31.27 -6.99
CA ARG A 652 -6.68 29.97 -6.46
C ARG A 652 -6.44 29.01 -7.61
N ILE A 653 -5.25 28.41 -7.65
CA ILE A 653 -4.83 27.51 -8.72
C ILE A 653 -4.36 26.22 -8.08
N PHE A 654 -5.14 25.16 -8.22
CA PHE A 654 -4.77 23.83 -7.76
C PHE A 654 -4.34 23.02 -8.98
N GLY A 655 -3.05 22.70 -9.09
CA GLY A 655 -2.47 22.04 -10.26
C GLY A 655 -2.67 20.54 -10.25
N THR A 656 -2.89 19.95 -11.43
CA THR A 656 -3.04 18.49 -11.59
C THR A 656 -1.77 17.70 -11.25
N SER A 657 -0.60 18.34 -11.32
CA SER A 657 0.67 17.76 -10.87
C SER A 657 0.91 17.92 -9.36
N GLY A 658 0.02 18.62 -8.66
CA GLY A 658 0.07 18.84 -7.21
C GLY A 658 -0.37 17.61 -6.43
N SER A 659 0.08 17.53 -5.18
CA SER A 659 -0.33 16.49 -4.24
C SER A 659 -1.10 17.09 -3.08
N TYR A 660 -2.10 16.37 -2.58
CA TYR A 660 -3.04 16.89 -1.59
C TYR A 660 -3.20 15.90 -0.44
N THR A 661 -3.05 16.38 0.78
CA THR A 661 -3.17 15.57 1.99
C THR A 661 -4.30 16.11 2.85
N TYR A 662 -5.23 15.25 3.24
CA TYR A 662 -6.32 15.57 4.16
C TYR A 662 -5.97 15.00 5.53
N ASN A 663 -5.66 15.88 6.47
CA ASN A 663 -5.13 15.54 7.80
C ASN A 663 -5.77 16.36 8.94
N GLY A 664 -7.03 16.75 8.77
CA GLY A 664 -7.81 17.40 9.82
C GLY A 664 -8.15 16.44 10.97
N SER A 665 -8.61 17.02 12.08
CA SER A 665 -9.06 16.26 13.28
C SER A 665 -10.57 15.94 13.28
N SER A 666 -11.30 16.42 12.27
CA SER A 666 -12.73 16.17 12.07
C SER A 666 -12.96 15.62 10.67
N ALA A 667 -14.11 15.02 10.40
CA ALA A 667 -14.45 14.52 9.07
C ALA A 667 -14.31 15.64 8.01
N GLN A 668 -13.66 15.31 6.90
CA GLN A 668 -13.43 16.25 5.80
C GLN A 668 -14.15 15.79 4.54
N ILE A 669 -14.40 16.75 3.64
CA ILE A 669 -14.70 16.48 2.24
C ILE A 669 -13.50 16.89 1.38
N THR A 670 -13.35 16.32 0.19
CA THR A 670 -12.31 16.76 -0.75
C THR A 670 -12.50 18.22 -1.14
N GLY A 671 -13.75 18.65 -1.32
CA GLY A 671 -14.11 20.00 -1.73
C GLY A 671 -14.22 20.10 -3.26
N THR A 672 -15.28 20.76 -3.73
CA THR A 672 -15.57 21.01 -5.16
C THR A 672 -14.57 21.91 -5.90
N GLY A 673 -13.56 22.44 -5.19
CA GLY A 673 -12.46 23.22 -5.77
C GLY A 673 -11.20 22.39 -6.01
N LEU A 674 -11.15 21.13 -5.58
CA LEU A 674 -10.09 20.20 -5.94
C LEU A 674 -10.19 19.89 -7.45
N PRO A 675 -9.06 19.82 -8.18
CA PRO A 675 -9.08 19.38 -9.58
C PRO A 675 -9.59 17.94 -9.70
N SER A 676 -10.29 17.64 -10.80
CA SER A 676 -10.77 16.27 -11.09
C SER A 676 -9.63 15.27 -11.32
N THR A 677 -8.40 15.75 -11.57
CA THR A 677 -7.20 14.92 -11.66
C THR A 677 -6.11 15.53 -10.78
N VAL A 678 -5.51 14.72 -9.91
CA VAL A 678 -4.39 15.10 -9.03
C VAL A 678 -3.22 14.13 -9.19
N ASN A 679 -2.02 14.51 -8.73
CA ASN A 679 -0.88 13.62 -8.75
C ASN A 679 -1.00 12.59 -7.63
N ASN A 680 -0.87 13.02 -6.38
CA ASN A 680 -1.08 12.13 -5.22
C ASN A 680 -2.19 12.68 -4.34
N LEU A 681 -2.96 11.75 -3.76
CA LEU A 681 -3.94 12.05 -2.72
C LEU A 681 -3.59 11.23 -1.48
N THR A 682 -3.47 11.88 -0.34
CA THR A 682 -3.21 11.21 0.94
C THR A 682 -4.37 11.48 1.90
N VAL A 683 -4.98 10.41 2.40
CA VAL A 683 -5.97 10.44 3.47
C VAL A 683 -5.28 10.02 4.77
N ASN A 684 -5.10 10.98 5.68
CA ASN A 684 -4.52 10.77 6.99
C ASN A 684 -5.40 11.45 8.05
N ASN A 685 -6.67 11.04 8.10
CA ASN A 685 -7.67 11.62 8.98
C ASN A 685 -8.55 10.51 9.53
N SER A 686 -8.38 10.18 10.81
CA SER A 686 -9.12 9.12 11.49
C SER A 686 -10.64 9.31 11.50
N SER A 687 -11.14 10.54 11.31
CA SER A 687 -12.58 10.84 11.19
C SER A 687 -13.13 10.62 9.77
N GLY A 688 -12.28 10.28 8.80
CA GLY A 688 -12.64 9.99 7.42
C GLY A 688 -12.69 11.20 6.48
N VAL A 689 -12.63 10.91 5.18
CA VAL A 689 -12.67 11.90 4.10
C VAL A 689 -13.68 11.44 3.03
N THR A 690 -14.57 12.31 2.59
CA THR A 690 -15.57 12.02 1.55
C THR A 690 -15.25 12.74 0.25
N ILE A 691 -15.40 12.08 -0.91
CA ILE A 691 -15.24 12.73 -2.21
C ILE A 691 -16.50 13.50 -2.60
N ASP A 692 -16.33 14.76 -3.00
CA ASP A 692 -17.45 15.60 -3.47
C ASP A 692 -17.77 15.43 -4.96
N ASP A 693 -16.81 14.97 -5.76
CA ASP A 693 -16.92 14.84 -7.22
C ASP A 693 -16.01 13.71 -7.73
N ASP A 694 -16.11 13.37 -9.02
CA ASP A 694 -15.23 12.41 -9.68
C ASP A 694 -13.75 12.81 -9.53
N LEU A 695 -12.91 11.85 -9.15
CA LEU A 695 -11.49 12.09 -8.87
C LEU A 695 -10.58 11.03 -9.49
N GLU A 696 -9.59 11.48 -10.23
CA GLU A 696 -8.47 10.69 -10.75
C GLU A 696 -7.18 11.02 -9.98
N VAL A 697 -6.53 9.98 -9.47
CA VAL A 697 -5.21 10.05 -8.83
C VAL A 697 -4.20 9.42 -9.79
N SER A 698 -3.46 10.25 -10.51
CA SER A 698 -2.54 9.82 -11.58
C SER A 698 -1.22 9.23 -11.06
N GLY A 699 -0.83 9.59 -9.84
CA GLY A 699 0.24 8.99 -9.04
C GLY A 699 -0.33 7.98 -8.06
N THR A 700 -0.11 8.21 -6.76
CA THR A 700 -0.49 7.28 -5.69
C THR A 700 -1.60 7.82 -4.80
N LEU A 701 -2.64 7.01 -4.60
CA LEU A 701 -3.61 7.16 -3.51
C LEU A 701 -3.03 6.52 -2.24
N VAL A 702 -2.85 7.30 -1.18
CA VAL A 702 -2.29 6.83 0.09
C VAL A 702 -3.37 6.89 1.17
N LEU A 703 -3.73 5.75 1.75
CA LEU A 703 -4.69 5.67 2.86
C LEU A 703 -3.92 5.32 4.14
N THR A 704 -3.58 6.33 4.93
CA THR A 704 -2.77 6.15 6.15
C THR A 704 -3.63 5.94 7.38
N SER A 705 -4.72 6.69 7.52
CA SER A 705 -5.63 6.65 8.68
C SER A 705 -7.03 7.13 8.30
N GLY A 706 -8.06 6.42 8.79
CA GLY A 706 -9.48 6.67 8.54
C GLY A 706 -10.00 6.15 7.19
N SER A 707 -11.29 6.36 6.95
CA SER A 707 -11.96 5.90 5.73
C SER A 707 -11.98 6.94 4.62
N PHE A 708 -11.91 6.49 3.37
CA PHE A 708 -12.11 7.32 2.19
C PHE A 708 -13.43 6.94 1.51
N THR A 709 -14.43 7.82 1.67
CA THR A 709 -15.82 7.57 1.27
C THR A 709 -16.13 8.12 -0.11
N ILE A 710 -16.65 7.27 -0.97
CA ILE A 710 -17.13 7.58 -2.32
C ILE A 710 -18.66 7.57 -2.28
N GLU A 711 -19.27 8.74 -2.37
CA GLU A 711 -20.73 8.87 -2.39
C GLU A 711 -21.34 8.40 -3.71
N SER A 712 -22.63 8.05 -3.66
CA SER A 712 -23.36 7.51 -4.81
C SER A 712 -23.30 8.43 -6.01
N GLY A 713 -22.77 7.92 -7.13
CA GLY A 713 -22.67 8.63 -8.40
C GLY A 713 -21.29 9.23 -8.68
N ASN A 714 -20.38 9.25 -7.71
CA ASN A 714 -19.00 9.68 -7.91
C ASN A 714 -18.08 8.48 -8.21
N ASN A 715 -16.98 8.74 -8.92
CA ASN A 715 -16.00 7.75 -9.36
C ASN A 715 -14.62 8.06 -8.80
N LEU A 716 -13.87 7.00 -8.47
CA LEU A 716 -12.46 7.11 -8.09
C LEU A 716 -11.59 6.29 -9.05
N ILE A 717 -10.68 6.95 -9.75
CA ILE A 717 -9.65 6.28 -10.56
C ILE A 717 -8.32 6.41 -9.83
N ALA A 718 -7.80 5.31 -9.30
CA ALA A 718 -6.49 5.26 -8.64
C ALA A 718 -5.80 3.92 -8.91
N ASN A 719 -4.92 3.89 -9.90
CA ASN A 719 -4.25 2.64 -10.31
C ASN A 719 -3.02 2.31 -9.44
N THR A 720 -2.48 3.29 -8.71
CA THR A 720 -1.43 3.03 -7.71
C THR A 720 -1.97 3.38 -6.33
N LYS A 721 -1.90 2.45 -5.40
CA LYS A 721 -2.37 2.61 -4.02
C LYS A 721 -1.27 2.24 -3.03
N SER A 722 -1.29 2.89 -1.88
CA SER A 722 -0.49 2.53 -0.70
C SER A 722 -1.41 2.58 0.50
N ILE A 723 -1.89 1.41 0.91
CA ILE A 723 -2.90 1.28 1.97
C ILE A 723 -2.19 0.85 3.26
N GLY A 724 -2.31 1.68 4.30
CA GLY A 724 -1.94 1.37 5.68
C GLY A 724 -3.14 0.79 6.42
N SER A 725 -3.68 1.54 7.41
CA SER A 725 -4.84 1.12 8.21
C SER A 725 -6.16 1.77 7.77
N GLY A 726 -6.22 2.37 6.57
CA GLY A 726 -7.42 3.03 6.06
C GLY A 726 -8.24 2.16 5.10
N ASP A 727 -9.55 2.39 5.04
CA ASP A 727 -10.49 1.65 4.18
C ASP A 727 -11.16 2.53 3.12
N LEU A 728 -11.51 1.94 1.98
CA LEU A 728 -12.43 2.55 1.03
C LEU A 728 -13.86 2.21 1.43
N ILE A 729 -14.73 3.23 1.45
CA ILE A 729 -16.17 3.05 1.64
C ILE A 729 -16.86 3.52 0.37
N MET A 730 -17.62 2.65 -0.27
CA MET A 730 -18.42 3.03 -1.44
C MET A 730 -19.90 3.00 -1.10
N LYS A 731 -20.64 4.01 -1.56
CA LYS A 731 -22.09 4.08 -1.36
C LYS A 731 -22.84 4.08 -2.67
N GLN A 732 -23.97 3.38 -2.71
CA GLN A 732 -24.90 3.40 -3.83
C GLN A 732 -26.32 3.60 -3.35
N ILE A 733 -26.97 4.66 -3.83
CA ILE A 733 -28.38 4.91 -3.55
C ILE A 733 -29.23 4.10 -4.53
N ILE A 734 -30.09 3.25 -4.00
CA ILE A 734 -31.10 2.48 -4.70
C ILE A 734 -32.45 3.20 -4.58
N THR A 735 -33.03 3.56 -5.73
CA THR A 735 -34.32 4.24 -5.83
C THR A 735 -35.39 3.36 -6.49
N GLY A 736 -36.62 3.86 -6.58
CA GLY A 736 -37.74 3.15 -7.20
C GLY A 736 -38.60 2.36 -6.20
N SER A 737 -39.07 1.19 -6.62
CA SER A 737 -39.95 0.32 -5.84
C SER A 737 -39.34 -1.09 -5.68
N LEU A 738 -40.03 -1.95 -4.94
CA LEU A 738 -39.58 -3.32 -4.69
C LEU A 738 -39.45 -4.11 -6.00
N GLY A 739 -38.38 -4.91 -6.11
CA GLY A 739 -38.15 -5.70 -7.32
C GLY A 739 -36.72 -6.23 -7.41
N TRP A 740 -36.46 -7.00 -8.46
CA TRP A 740 -35.13 -7.54 -8.74
C TRP A 740 -34.18 -6.46 -9.30
N ARG A 741 -32.89 -6.60 -9.00
CA ARG A 741 -31.76 -5.79 -9.49
C ARG A 741 -30.60 -6.69 -9.89
N LEU A 742 -29.78 -6.24 -10.84
CA LEU A 742 -28.49 -6.85 -11.16
C LEU A 742 -27.40 -6.02 -10.50
N LEU A 743 -26.74 -6.61 -9.51
CA LEU A 743 -25.72 -5.95 -8.69
C LEU A 743 -24.38 -6.67 -8.82
N SER A 744 -23.30 -6.01 -8.45
CA SER A 744 -21.97 -6.62 -8.31
C SER A 744 -21.15 -5.82 -7.31
N SER A 745 -20.16 -6.42 -6.67
CA SER A 745 -19.33 -5.68 -5.73
C SER A 745 -18.25 -4.88 -6.46
N PRO A 746 -18.14 -3.56 -6.21
CA PRO A 746 -17.08 -2.73 -6.77
C PRO A 746 -15.74 -2.83 -6.00
N ILE A 747 -15.75 -3.43 -4.80
CA ILE A 747 -14.58 -3.60 -3.92
C ILE A 747 -14.57 -5.00 -3.31
N ASP A 748 -13.43 -5.44 -2.77
CA ASP A 748 -13.31 -6.71 -2.05
C ASP A 748 -14.08 -6.66 -0.72
N THR A 749 -14.98 -7.63 -0.51
CA THR A 749 -15.96 -7.64 0.58
C THR A 749 -16.65 -9.03 0.66
N ASP A 750 -17.58 -9.20 1.59
CA ASP A 750 -18.48 -10.35 1.70
C ASP A 750 -19.95 -9.96 1.46
N TYR A 751 -20.85 -10.96 1.42
CA TYR A 751 -22.29 -10.71 1.21
C TYR A 751 -22.95 -9.94 2.37
N ALA A 752 -22.38 -9.97 3.59
CA ALA A 752 -22.94 -9.30 4.74
C ALA A 752 -22.71 -7.79 4.65
N ASP A 753 -21.47 -7.39 4.35
CA ASP A 753 -21.08 -5.98 4.17
C ASP A 753 -21.63 -5.41 2.86
N PHE A 754 -21.49 -6.11 1.72
CA PHE A 754 -21.99 -5.61 0.43
C PHE A 754 -23.51 -5.34 0.41
N LEU A 755 -24.28 -6.16 1.10
CA LEU A 755 -25.74 -6.06 1.17
C LEU A 755 -26.21 -5.41 2.48
N ASP A 756 -25.32 -4.75 3.21
CA ASP A 756 -25.71 -3.99 4.38
C ASP A 756 -26.70 -2.88 3.99
N GLY A 757 -27.70 -2.67 4.84
CA GLY A 757 -28.81 -1.77 4.56
C GLY A 757 -29.91 -2.35 3.65
N ILE A 758 -29.77 -3.56 3.10
CA ILE A 758 -30.87 -4.30 2.43
C ILE A 758 -31.27 -5.60 3.15
N THR A 759 -32.57 -5.94 3.09
CA THR A 759 -33.09 -7.14 3.77
C THR A 759 -32.75 -8.39 2.94
N THR A 760 -32.04 -9.36 3.54
CA THR A 760 -31.66 -10.63 2.89
C THR A 760 -32.31 -11.84 3.57
N GLN A 761 -32.54 -12.91 2.80
CA GLN A 761 -33.17 -14.15 3.25
C GLN A 761 -32.73 -15.37 2.45
N GLY A 762 -32.96 -16.57 3.02
CA GLY A 762 -32.85 -17.85 2.30
C GLY A 762 -31.43 -18.43 2.21
N TYR A 763 -30.49 -17.91 3.00
CA TYR A 763 -29.16 -18.47 3.21
C TYR A 763 -28.63 -18.18 4.62
N SER A 764 -27.59 -18.89 5.06
CA SER A 764 -27.04 -18.78 6.42
C SER A 764 -26.50 -17.37 6.70
N GLY A 765 -26.80 -16.78 7.87
CA GLY A 765 -26.32 -15.43 8.22
C GLY A 765 -27.06 -14.27 7.53
N SER A 766 -28.04 -14.53 6.67
CA SER A 766 -28.92 -13.48 6.11
C SER A 766 -29.82 -12.83 7.16
N THR A 767 -30.35 -11.64 6.90
CA THR A 767 -31.15 -10.84 7.85
C THR A 767 -32.31 -11.61 8.49
N LEU A 768 -33.02 -12.42 7.70
CA LEU A 768 -34.17 -13.20 8.18
C LEU A 768 -33.84 -14.68 8.46
N GLY A 769 -32.58 -15.10 8.31
CA GLY A 769 -32.07 -16.42 8.65
C GLY A 769 -32.53 -17.57 7.74
N ASN A 770 -32.28 -18.81 8.21
CA ASN A 770 -32.44 -20.06 7.45
C ASN A 770 -33.32 -21.12 8.16
N ALA A 771 -34.23 -20.71 9.05
CA ALA A 771 -34.95 -21.67 9.91
C ALA A 771 -36.07 -22.41 9.16
N ALA A 772 -36.02 -23.75 9.26
CA ALA A 772 -36.85 -24.71 8.56
C ALA A 772 -38.32 -24.75 9.02
N LEU A 773 -39.18 -24.04 8.30
CA LEU A 773 -40.53 -24.48 7.93
C LEU A 773 -40.70 -24.19 6.43
N ASP A 774 -39.94 -24.95 5.62
CA ASP A 774 -39.96 -25.05 4.16
C ASP A 774 -39.81 -23.72 3.36
N SER A 775 -38.73 -23.59 2.56
CA SER A 775 -38.77 -22.80 1.30
C SER A 775 -38.94 -21.26 1.32
N LEU A 776 -38.37 -20.49 2.26
CA LEU A 776 -38.15 -19.05 2.00
C LEU A 776 -37.10 -18.92 0.88
N GLN A 777 -37.58 -18.74 -0.36
CA GLN A 777 -36.74 -18.63 -1.54
C GLN A 777 -35.66 -17.55 -1.34
N PRO A 778 -34.39 -17.86 -1.61
CA PRO A 778 -33.31 -16.90 -1.47
C PRO A 778 -33.56 -15.69 -2.37
N ASN A 779 -33.43 -14.50 -1.80
CA ASN A 779 -33.63 -13.24 -2.53
C ASN A 779 -32.32 -12.70 -3.12
N VAL A 780 -31.20 -13.37 -2.86
CA VAL A 780 -29.87 -13.09 -3.43
C VAL A 780 -29.42 -14.34 -4.14
N LEU A 781 -29.11 -14.22 -5.42
CA LEU A 781 -28.73 -15.32 -6.29
C LEU A 781 -27.54 -14.95 -7.16
N TYR A 782 -26.70 -15.91 -7.52
CA TYR A 782 -25.73 -15.79 -8.62
C TYR A 782 -25.98 -16.88 -9.66
N TYR A 783 -25.42 -16.73 -10.86
CA TYR A 783 -25.64 -17.65 -11.97
C TYR A 783 -24.40 -18.53 -12.22
N ASP A 784 -24.56 -19.84 -12.07
CA ASP A 784 -23.51 -20.84 -12.32
C ASP A 784 -23.80 -21.60 -13.62
N GLU A 785 -23.15 -21.18 -14.71
CA GLU A 785 -23.32 -21.74 -16.06
C GLU A 785 -22.90 -23.22 -16.14
N THR A 786 -21.96 -23.64 -15.30
CA THR A 786 -21.41 -25.01 -15.34
C THR A 786 -22.38 -26.06 -14.85
N TYR A 787 -23.42 -25.65 -14.12
CA TYR A 787 -24.33 -26.62 -13.52
C TYR A 787 -25.23 -27.31 -14.56
N PRO A 788 -25.39 -28.65 -14.47
CA PRO A 788 -26.18 -29.40 -15.42
C PRO A 788 -27.68 -29.07 -15.30
N GLY A 789 -28.31 -28.71 -16.42
CA GLY A 789 -29.73 -28.41 -16.47
C GLY A 789 -30.09 -27.37 -17.51
N THR A 790 -31.34 -26.89 -17.47
CA THR A 790 -31.78 -25.70 -18.21
C THR A 790 -31.26 -24.42 -17.53
N ASP A 791 -31.27 -23.27 -18.22
CA ASP A 791 -30.94 -21.94 -17.65
C ASP A 791 -31.54 -21.68 -16.25
N ASN A 792 -32.71 -22.25 -15.98
CA ASN A 792 -33.44 -22.06 -14.74
C ASN A 792 -32.89 -22.82 -13.53
N GLN A 793 -32.03 -23.80 -13.76
CA GLN A 793 -31.42 -24.62 -12.69
C GLN A 793 -30.05 -24.09 -12.29
N ARG A 794 -29.56 -23.02 -12.94
CA ARG A 794 -28.22 -22.46 -12.76
C ARG A 794 -28.16 -21.36 -11.68
N TRP A 795 -29.29 -20.93 -11.14
CA TRP A 795 -29.37 -19.97 -10.04
C TRP A 795 -28.96 -20.58 -8.70
N ARG A 796 -27.93 -20.01 -8.06
CA ARG A 796 -27.40 -20.47 -6.77
C ARG A 796 -27.58 -19.40 -5.71
N ALA A 797 -27.86 -19.83 -4.48
CA ALA A 797 -27.80 -18.95 -3.33
C ALA A 797 -26.38 -18.93 -2.75
N PRO A 798 -25.99 -17.84 -2.07
CA PRO A 798 -24.76 -17.81 -1.28
C PRO A 798 -24.76 -18.92 -0.21
N ALA A 799 -23.56 -19.41 0.14
CA ALA A 799 -23.43 -20.39 1.21
C ALA A 799 -23.73 -19.75 2.58
N SER A 800 -23.20 -18.55 2.82
CA SER A 800 -23.47 -17.71 3.98
C SER A 800 -23.26 -16.23 3.68
N ALA A 801 -23.74 -15.35 4.57
CA ALA A 801 -23.46 -13.92 4.50
C ALA A 801 -21.96 -13.58 4.63
N ALA A 802 -21.21 -14.36 5.42
CA ALA A 802 -19.75 -14.20 5.58
C ALA A 802 -18.93 -14.79 4.41
N THR A 803 -19.56 -15.18 3.29
CA THR A 803 -18.84 -15.68 2.13
C THR A 803 -18.30 -14.49 1.33
N SER A 804 -16.99 -14.45 1.08
CA SER A 804 -16.37 -13.41 0.25
C SER A 804 -16.95 -13.40 -1.17
N LEU A 805 -17.19 -12.22 -1.71
CA LEU A 805 -17.67 -12.04 -3.07
C LEU A 805 -16.52 -12.17 -4.06
N THR A 806 -16.71 -12.98 -5.11
CA THR A 806 -15.71 -13.07 -6.18
C THR A 806 -15.71 -11.78 -7.00
N PRO A 807 -14.56 -11.14 -7.26
CA PRO A 807 -14.49 -9.91 -8.04
C PRO A 807 -15.18 -10.07 -9.39
N GLY A 808 -16.09 -9.14 -9.70
CA GLY A 808 -16.82 -9.13 -10.97
C GLY A 808 -17.92 -10.18 -11.08
N GLN A 809 -18.24 -10.90 -10.00
CA GLN A 809 -19.42 -11.77 -9.97
C GLN A 809 -20.69 -10.93 -9.99
N GLY A 810 -21.60 -11.23 -10.92
CA GLY A 810 -22.90 -10.59 -10.97
C GLY A 810 -23.91 -11.32 -10.09
N LEU A 811 -24.71 -10.53 -9.38
CA LEU A 811 -25.74 -10.96 -8.44
C LEU A 811 -27.12 -10.54 -8.96
N TYR A 812 -28.09 -11.41 -8.74
CA TYR A 812 -29.50 -11.17 -8.96
C TYR A 812 -30.19 -11.06 -7.61
N THR A 813 -30.55 -9.83 -7.23
CA THR A 813 -30.97 -9.51 -5.87
C THR A 813 -32.37 -8.88 -5.87
N PHE A 814 -33.31 -9.47 -5.15
CA PHE A 814 -34.64 -8.90 -4.93
C PHE A 814 -34.60 -7.97 -3.73
N ILE A 815 -34.89 -6.69 -3.99
CA ILE A 815 -34.93 -5.64 -2.98
C ILE A 815 -36.37 -5.46 -2.53
N PHE A 816 -36.62 -5.78 -1.26
CA PHE A 816 -37.92 -5.56 -0.62
C PHE A 816 -38.16 -4.07 -0.35
N GLY A 817 -39.43 -3.67 -0.44
CA GLY A 817 -39.93 -2.36 0.01
C GLY A 817 -40.79 -2.50 1.28
N ASP A 818 -41.47 -1.42 1.65
CA ASP A 818 -42.41 -1.41 2.77
C ASP A 818 -43.68 -2.21 2.43
N ILE A 819 -43.89 -3.32 3.14
CA ILE A 819 -45.06 -4.18 3.03
C ILE A 819 -45.90 -3.93 4.28
N ALA A 820 -46.93 -3.10 4.15
CA ALA A 820 -47.78 -2.66 5.26
C ALA A 820 -48.40 -3.78 6.14
N ALA A 821 -48.47 -5.01 5.62
CA ALA A 821 -49.01 -6.18 6.32
C ALA A 821 -47.93 -7.06 7.01
N ASP A 822 -46.64 -6.76 6.84
CA ASP A 822 -45.54 -7.58 7.38
C ASP A 822 -44.41 -6.70 7.94
N SER A 823 -44.32 -6.65 9.26
CA SER A 823 -43.33 -5.83 9.98
C SER A 823 -41.88 -6.22 9.72
N ARG A 824 -41.62 -7.39 9.09
CA ARG A 824 -40.27 -7.82 8.69
C ARG A 824 -39.75 -7.07 7.45
N TYR A 825 -40.65 -6.45 6.68
CA TYR A 825 -40.33 -5.70 5.47
C TYR A 825 -40.90 -4.29 5.59
N ASN A 826 -40.28 -3.44 6.40
CA ASN A 826 -40.73 -2.08 6.70
C ASN A 826 -39.80 -1.00 6.12
N ASN A 827 -39.00 -1.35 5.12
CA ASN A 827 -37.97 -0.46 4.57
C ASN A 827 -38.51 0.33 3.38
N ALA A 828 -38.72 1.64 3.57
CA ALA A 828 -39.07 2.56 2.49
C ALA A 828 -37.85 2.89 1.59
N PHE A 829 -38.09 3.25 0.34
CA PHE A 829 -37.09 3.79 -0.59
C PHE A 829 -36.94 5.32 -0.40
N PRO A 830 -35.76 5.92 -0.71
CA PRO A 830 -34.54 5.29 -1.21
C PRO A 830 -33.78 4.50 -0.13
N ARG A 831 -32.95 3.55 -0.56
CA ARG A 831 -32.05 2.77 0.31
C ARG A 831 -30.60 3.03 -0.11
N THR A 832 -29.65 2.92 0.81
CA THR A 832 -28.22 3.08 0.50
C THR A 832 -27.51 1.77 0.79
N LEU A 833 -26.84 1.20 -0.22
CA LEU A 833 -25.82 0.18 -0.01
C LEU A 833 -24.55 0.90 0.42
N THR A 834 -23.95 0.48 1.53
CA THR A 834 -22.66 0.99 2.01
C THR A 834 -21.74 -0.21 2.14
N VAL A 835 -20.68 -0.25 1.33
CA VAL A 835 -19.72 -1.35 1.31
C VAL A 835 -18.36 -0.82 1.73
N GLN A 836 -17.67 -1.55 2.59
CA GLN A 836 -16.36 -1.19 3.10
C GLN A 836 -15.34 -2.28 2.75
N GLY A 837 -14.20 -1.88 2.22
CA GLY A 837 -13.17 -2.82 1.81
C GLY A 837 -12.07 -2.16 1.00
N GLN A 838 -11.33 -2.96 0.26
CA GLN A 838 -10.25 -2.50 -0.61
C GLN A 838 -10.65 -2.67 -2.07
N GLU A 839 -10.26 -1.74 -2.93
CA GLU A 839 -10.53 -1.89 -4.37
C GLU A 839 -9.72 -3.05 -4.93
N ASN A 840 -10.32 -3.82 -5.86
CA ASN A 840 -9.60 -4.88 -6.57
C ASN A 840 -8.43 -4.29 -7.38
N GLU A 841 -7.26 -4.93 -7.28
CA GLU A 841 -6.02 -4.50 -7.95
C GLU A 841 -5.66 -5.38 -9.15
N GLY A 842 -5.12 -4.75 -10.20
CA GLY A 842 -4.65 -5.41 -11.41
C GLY A 842 -5.78 -5.97 -12.30
N PRO A 843 -5.42 -6.79 -13.31
CA PRO A 843 -6.40 -7.41 -14.20
C PRO A 843 -7.36 -8.35 -13.46
N VAL A 844 -8.66 -8.16 -13.64
CA VAL A 844 -9.70 -9.02 -13.06
C VAL A 844 -10.29 -9.93 -14.14
N ASP A 845 -10.17 -11.25 -13.95
CA ASP A 845 -10.86 -12.25 -14.75
C ASP A 845 -12.29 -12.44 -14.22
N LEU A 846 -13.28 -12.25 -15.07
CA LEU A 846 -14.69 -12.39 -14.72
C LEU A 846 -15.15 -13.86 -14.69
N ASN A 847 -14.23 -14.81 -14.87
CA ASN A 847 -14.42 -16.26 -14.70
C ASN A 847 -15.60 -16.83 -15.50
N VAL A 848 -15.79 -16.32 -16.71
CA VAL A 848 -16.86 -16.76 -17.61
C VAL A 848 -16.65 -18.21 -18.05
N THR A 849 -17.74 -18.96 -18.21
CA THR A 849 -17.70 -20.38 -18.57
C THR A 849 -18.62 -20.70 -19.76
N TYR A 850 -18.40 -21.86 -20.37
CA TYR A 850 -19.16 -22.34 -21.52
C TYR A 850 -19.42 -23.86 -21.42
N THR A 851 -20.70 -24.25 -21.43
CA THR A 851 -21.13 -25.64 -21.63
C THR A 851 -21.76 -25.83 -23.02
N THR A 852 -21.71 -27.03 -23.58
CA THR A 852 -22.22 -27.34 -24.94
C THR A 852 -23.70 -27.77 -24.95
N ALA A 853 -24.53 -27.28 -24.02
CA ALA A 853 -25.95 -27.63 -23.94
C ALA A 853 -26.84 -26.73 -24.83
N ALA A 854 -28.10 -27.10 -25.04
CA ALA A 854 -29.08 -26.16 -25.61
C ALA A 854 -29.28 -24.98 -24.64
N ASP A 855 -29.37 -23.76 -25.18
CA ASP A 855 -29.54 -22.49 -24.44
C ASP A 855 -28.34 -22.09 -23.52
N SER A 856 -27.16 -22.68 -23.70
CA SER A 856 -25.98 -22.42 -22.86
C SER A 856 -25.17 -21.15 -23.20
N GLY A 857 -24.18 -20.84 -22.36
CA GLY A 857 -23.21 -19.75 -22.54
C GLY A 857 -23.56 -18.43 -21.85
N TRP A 858 -24.71 -18.31 -21.20
CA TRP A 858 -25.05 -17.11 -20.42
C TRP A 858 -24.23 -17.03 -19.13
N ASN A 859 -23.61 -15.88 -18.89
CA ASN A 859 -22.86 -15.61 -17.66
C ASN A 859 -23.32 -14.26 -17.09
N LEU A 860 -23.62 -14.23 -15.80
CA LEU A 860 -23.95 -13.00 -15.07
C LEU A 860 -22.71 -12.49 -14.35
N VAL A 861 -22.18 -11.37 -14.84
CA VAL A 861 -20.95 -10.74 -14.35
C VAL A 861 -21.24 -9.31 -13.90
N GLY A 862 -20.24 -8.56 -13.47
CA GLY A 862 -20.42 -7.17 -13.07
C GLY A 862 -19.13 -6.38 -13.03
N ASN A 863 -19.26 -5.09 -12.74
CA ASN A 863 -18.12 -4.20 -12.61
C ASN A 863 -17.37 -4.48 -11.29
N PRO A 864 -16.08 -4.90 -11.34
CA PRO A 864 -15.30 -5.23 -10.16
C PRO A 864 -14.59 -4.02 -9.52
N TYR A 865 -14.77 -2.79 -10.01
CA TYR A 865 -14.01 -1.62 -9.58
C TYR A 865 -14.89 -0.50 -9.01
N ALA A 866 -14.26 0.39 -8.24
CA ALA A 866 -14.88 1.59 -7.64
C ALA A 866 -15.01 2.77 -8.64
N SER A 867 -14.93 2.46 -9.93
CA SER A 867 -15.10 3.41 -11.04
C SER A 867 -15.86 2.74 -12.18
N THR A 868 -16.54 3.54 -12.99
CA THR A 868 -17.16 3.07 -14.23
C THR A 868 -16.11 2.42 -15.13
N ILE A 869 -16.48 1.31 -15.78
CA ILE A 869 -15.65 0.67 -16.82
C ILE A 869 -16.30 0.88 -18.18
N ASN A 870 -15.47 1.10 -19.19
CA ASN A 870 -15.92 1.24 -20.57
C ASN A 870 -15.78 -0.09 -21.31
N TRP A 871 -16.89 -0.68 -21.75
CA TRP A 871 -16.88 -1.92 -22.53
C TRP A 871 -16.09 -1.80 -23.84
N ASP A 872 -16.04 -0.62 -24.45
CA ASP A 872 -15.42 -0.42 -25.77
C ASP A 872 -13.90 -0.18 -25.67
N ASP A 873 -13.36 -0.17 -24.45
CA ASP A 873 -11.96 0.06 -24.20
C ASP A 873 -11.09 -1.10 -24.73
N VAL A 874 -9.92 -0.75 -25.28
CA VAL A 874 -8.98 -1.72 -25.87
C VAL A 874 -8.34 -2.66 -24.85
N ASN A 875 -8.44 -2.32 -23.55
CA ASN A 875 -7.83 -3.07 -22.47
C ASN A 875 -8.72 -4.20 -21.92
N TRP A 876 -9.77 -4.56 -22.64
CA TRP A 876 -10.49 -5.81 -22.41
C TRP A 876 -9.87 -6.97 -23.19
N THR A 877 -9.73 -8.12 -22.55
CA THR A 877 -9.55 -9.40 -23.26
C THR A 877 -10.92 -10.03 -23.46
N LYS A 878 -11.35 -10.21 -24.71
CA LYS A 878 -12.64 -10.82 -25.08
C LYS A 878 -12.41 -11.99 -26.02
N THR A 879 -12.31 -13.20 -25.49
CA THR A 879 -12.09 -14.43 -26.29
C THR A 879 -13.29 -15.36 -26.17
N ASN A 880 -13.86 -15.76 -27.32
CA ASN A 880 -15.07 -16.60 -27.40
C ASN A 880 -16.29 -16.00 -26.66
N ILE A 881 -16.43 -14.67 -26.72
CA ILE A 881 -17.52 -13.89 -26.13
C ILE A 881 -18.31 -13.22 -27.26
N ASP A 882 -19.64 -13.20 -27.17
CA ASP A 882 -20.46 -12.32 -28.01
C ASP A 882 -20.22 -10.86 -27.61
N ALA A 883 -20.22 -9.92 -28.56
CA ALA A 883 -19.86 -8.53 -28.30
C ALA A 883 -20.90 -7.76 -27.47
N THR A 884 -22.12 -8.28 -27.40
CA THR A 884 -23.26 -7.61 -26.76
C THR A 884 -23.31 -7.82 -25.26
N ILE A 885 -23.41 -6.72 -24.51
CA ILE A 885 -23.74 -6.69 -23.08
C ILE A 885 -25.20 -6.32 -22.86
N TYR A 886 -25.77 -6.80 -21.74
CA TYR A 886 -27.15 -6.52 -21.37
C TYR A 886 -27.23 -6.04 -19.91
N VAL A 887 -27.67 -4.80 -19.72
CA VAL A 887 -27.81 -4.16 -18.40
C VAL A 887 -29.29 -4.00 -18.09
N TRP A 888 -29.72 -4.41 -16.90
CA TRP A 888 -31.12 -4.26 -16.49
C TRP A 888 -31.42 -2.84 -16.00
N ASP A 889 -32.34 -2.15 -16.66
CA ASP A 889 -32.86 -0.85 -16.23
C ASP A 889 -34.19 -1.04 -15.50
N TYR A 890 -34.15 -0.82 -14.18
CA TYR A 890 -35.34 -0.95 -13.34
C TYR A 890 -36.42 0.09 -13.65
N ALA A 891 -36.03 1.32 -14.03
CA ALA A 891 -36.98 2.41 -14.23
C ALA A 891 -37.88 2.17 -15.44
N THR A 892 -37.33 1.58 -16.50
CA THR A 892 -38.10 1.21 -17.70
C THR A 892 -38.54 -0.25 -17.71
N SER A 893 -38.09 -1.08 -16.75
CA SER A 893 -38.33 -2.53 -16.71
C SER A 893 -37.85 -3.28 -17.96
N GLU A 894 -36.69 -2.89 -18.49
CA GLU A 894 -36.13 -3.45 -19.73
C GLU A 894 -34.62 -3.71 -19.62
N TYR A 895 -34.12 -4.63 -20.45
CA TYR A 895 -32.68 -4.76 -20.69
C TYR A 895 -32.21 -3.76 -21.74
N LYS A 896 -31.23 -2.93 -21.37
CA LYS A 896 -30.50 -2.03 -22.26
C LYS A 896 -29.30 -2.77 -22.84
N THR A 897 -29.09 -2.62 -24.15
CA THR A 897 -28.07 -3.38 -24.89
C THR A 897 -26.97 -2.50 -25.43
N TRP A 898 -25.80 -3.08 -25.65
CA TRP A 898 -24.68 -2.43 -26.36
C TRP A 898 -23.73 -3.47 -26.93
N ASN A 899 -23.36 -3.36 -28.21
CA ASN A 899 -22.44 -4.28 -28.88
C ASN A 899 -21.11 -3.65 -29.30
N GLY A 900 -20.83 -2.42 -28.87
CA GLY A 900 -19.64 -1.64 -29.27
C GLY A 900 -19.88 -0.64 -30.40
N VAL A 901 -21.04 -0.70 -31.08
CA VAL A 901 -21.38 0.25 -32.16
C VAL A 901 -22.79 0.82 -32.01
N THR A 902 -23.76 -0.01 -31.65
CA THR A 902 -25.17 0.38 -31.49
C THR A 902 -25.81 -0.29 -30.27
N GLY A 903 -26.97 0.22 -29.87
CA GLY A 903 -27.73 -0.24 -28.71
C GLY A 903 -28.33 0.91 -27.91
N ASP A 904 -28.90 0.57 -26.76
CA ASP A 904 -29.63 1.49 -25.89
C ASP A 904 -28.73 2.26 -24.91
N LEU A 905 -27.57 1.71 -24.55
CA LEU A 905 -26.61 2.35 -23.62
C LEU A 905 -25.87 3.52 -24.27
N GLY A 906 -25.47 3.37 -25.54
CA GLY A 906 -24.91 4.44 -26.37
C GLY A 906 -23.38 4.64 -26.27
N ASP A 907 -22.74 4.21 -25.19
CA ASP A 907 -21.31 4.38 -24.92
C ASP A 907 -20.66 3.22 -24.13
N GLY A 908 -21.38 2.12 -23.92
CA GLY A 908 -20.83 0.91 -23.28
C GLY A 908 -20.38 1.09 -21.82
N LEU A 909 -20.81 2.15 -21.14
CA LEU A 909 -20.41 2.43 -19.77
C LEU A 909 -21.14 1.54 -18.75
N ILE A 910 -20.37 0.94 -17.85
CA ILE A 910 -20.88 0.06 -16.79
C ILE A 910 -20.44 0.65 -15.45
N ALA A 911 -21.39 1.25 -14.73
CA ALA A 911 -21.12 1.94 -13.46
C ALA A 911 -20.70 0.97 -12.33
N PRO A 912 -20.10 1.47 -11.24
CA PRO A 912 -19.92 0.68 -10.02
C PRO A 912 -21.25 0.11 -9.52
N PHE A 913 -21.20 -0.99 -8.77
CA PHE A 913 -22.36 -1.78 -8.33
C PHE A 913 -23.19 -2.46 -9.44
N GLN A 914 -22.89 -2.23 -10.73
CA GLN A 914 -23.73 -2.71 -11.83
C GLN A 914 -23.37 -4.16 -12.22
N GLY A 915 -24.38 -5.04 -12.18
CA GLY A 915 -24.32 -6.36 -12.82
C GLY A 915 -24.85 -6.31 -14.26
N PHE A 916 -24.30 -7.16 -15.14
CA PHE A 916 -24.69 -7.26 -16.54
C PHE A 916 -24.51 -8.69 -17.10
N TRP A 917 -25.30 -9.03 -18.12
CA TRP A 917 -25.17 -10.30 -18.80
C TRP A 917 -24.18 -10.22 -19.96
N VAL A 918 -23.44 -11.32 -20.13
CA VAL A 918 -22.65 -11.63 -21.33
C VAL A 918 -22.94 -13.05 -21.79
N LYS A 919 -22.66 -13.35 -23.05
CA LYS A 919 -22.81 -14.69 -23.61
C LYS A 919 -21.49 -15.20 -24.18
N THR A 920 -21.05 -16.38 -23.76
CA THR A 920 -19.93 -17.12 -24.33
C THR A 920 -20.40 -17.95 -25.52
N ASN A 921 -19.59 -18.04 -26.57
CA ASN A 921 -20.00 -18.65 -27.84
C ASN A 921 -19.17 -19.88 -28.26
N ALA A 922 -18.07 -20.18 -27.55
CA ALA A 922 -17.27 -21.39 -27.75
C ALA A 922 -16.52 -21.80 -26.47
N ALA A 923 -15.90 -22.98 -26.50
CA ALA A 923 -15.09 -23.51 -25.39
C ALA A 923 -13.84 -22.65 -25.12
N SER A 924 -13.34 -22.69 -23.88
CA SER A 924 -12.24 -21.82 -23.40
C SER A 924 -12.51 -20.33 -23.57
N PRO A 925 -13.64 -19.81 -23.05
CA PRO A 925 -13.89 -18.38 -23.03
C PRO A 925 -12.95 -17.65 -22.05
N SER A 926 -12.65 -16.40 -22.33
CA SER A 926 -11.88 -15.52 -21.44
C SER A 926 -12.42 -14.10 -21.54
N LEU A 927 -12.73 -13.51 -20.38
CA LEU A 927 -13.20 -12.14 -20.25
C LEU A 927 -12.47 -11.46 -19.09
N ILE A 928 -11.44 -10.69 -19.41
CA ILE A 928 -10.56 -10.03 -18.44
C ILE A 928 -10.65 -8.52 -18.66
N VAL A 929 -10.90 -7.76 -17.59
CA VAL A 929 -10.85 -6.29 -17.58
C VAL A 929 -9.57 -5.85 -16.90
N GLN A 930 -8.85 -4.92 -17.51
CA GLN A 930 -7.65 -4.29 -16.94
C GLN A 930 -8.04 -2.99 -16.21
N GLU A 931 -7.25 -2.56 -15.23
CA GLU A 931 -7.52 -1.33 -14.48
C GLU A 931 -7.55 -0.07 -15.35
N ASN A 932 -6.81 -0.05 -16.45
CA ASN A 932 -6.79 1.08 -17.37
C ASN A 932 -8.05 1.18 -18.26
N ALA A 933 -9.00 0.24 -18.14
CA ALA A 933 -10.34 0.37 -18.71
C ALA A 933 -11.30 1.19 -17.83
N LYS A 934 -10.86 1.62 -16.63
CA LYS A 934 -11.59 2.52 -15.74
C LYS A 934 -11.75 3.90 -16.39
N THR A 935 -12.91 4.51 -16.19
CA THR A 935 -13.28 5.84 -16.67
C THR A 935 -14.20 6.52 -15.66
N THR A 936 -14.41 7.82 -15.82
CA THR A 936 -15.45 8.57 -15.11
C THR A 936 -16.72 8.70 -15.97
N GLY A 937 -17.81 9.18 -15.38
CA GLY A 937 -19.10 9.26 -16.04
C GLY A 937 -19.87 7.92 -16.05
N GLY A 938 -20.94 7.86 -16.82
CA GLY A 938 -21.96 6.82 -16.67
C GLY A 938 -22.83 7.08 -15.45
N SER A 939 -24.14 6.88 -15.57
CA SER A 939 -25.01 6.75 -14.40
C SER A 939 -25.19 5.27 -14.13
N PHE A 940 -25.42 4.88 -12.88
CA PHE A 940 -26.15 3.64 -12.62
C PHE A 940 -27.47 3.73 -13.41
N VAL A 941 -27.48 3.10 -14.59
CA VAL A 941 -28.46 3.35 -15.67
C VAL A 941 -29.84 2.97 -15.12
N GLY A 942 -30.89 3.82 -15.14
CA GLY A 942 -31.37 4.79 -16.15
C GLY A 942 -30.59 6.06 -16.58
N LYS A 943 -30.50 6.18 -17.92
CA LYS A 943 -30.03 7.13 -18.97
C LYS A 943 -29.74 8.64 -18.73
N ARG A 944 -28.72 9.18 -19.44
CA ARG A 944 -28.85 10.13 -20.60
C ARG A 944 -27.58 10.31 -21.48
N ILE A 945 -27.84 10.69 -22.74
CA ILE A 945 -27.03 10.71 -23.99
C ILE A 945 -26.04 11.89 -24.09
N SER A 946 -24.81 11.70 -24.61
CA SER A 946 -24.16 12.53 -25.68
C SER A 946 -22.71 12.14 -26.09
N LYS A 947 -22.57 11.60 -27.32
CA LYS A 947 -21.64 12.00 -28.42
C LYS A 947 -20.10 11.93 -28.25
N ARG A 948 -19.44 10.94 -28.88
CA ARG A 948 -18.39 11.04 -29.96
C ARG A 948 -17.82 9.65 -30.31
N VAL A 949 -18.12 9.09 -31.49
CA VAL A 949 -17.25 9.00 -32.70
C VAL A 949 -15.90 8.33 -32.50
N SER A 950 -15.75 7.09 -33.01
CA SER A 950 -14.58 6.69 -33.78
C SER A 950 -14.99 5.88 -35.03
N SER A 951 -14.65 6.45 -36.18
CA SER A 951 -14.24 5.83 -37.46
C SER A 951 -14.86 4.56 -38.05
N ASP A 952 -16.05 4.11 -37.67
CA ASP A 952 -16.70 3.03 -38.41
C ASP A 952 -17.65 3.57 -39.47
N ASP A 953 -17.36 3.30 -40.75
CA ASP A 953 -18.20 3.60 -41.93
C ASP A 953 -19.47 2.71 -41.97
N THR A 954 -19.75 2.02 -40.87
CA THR A 954 -20.81 1.04 -40.69
C THR A 954 -22.19 1.71 -40.66
N PRO A 955 -23.08 1.40 -41.61
CA PRO A 955 -24.46 1.87 -41.61
C PRO A 955 -25.23 1.37 -40.39
N VAL A 956 -25.97 2.25 -39.73
CA VAL A 956 -26.85 1.90 -38.59
C VAL A 956 -28.14 2.72 -38.58
N PHE A 957 -29.21 2.14 -38.06
CA PHE A 957 -30.43 2.85 -37.66
C PHE A 957 -31.19 2.08 -36.57
N SER A 958 -32.23 2.70 -36.00
CA SER A 958 -33.05 2.11 -34.94
C SER A 958 -34.53 2.28 -35.23
N ILE A 959 -35.33 1.31 -34.78
CA ILE A 959 -36.79 1.40 -34.75
C ILE A 959 -37.22 1.41 -33.30
N THR A 960 -37.95 2.44 -32.89
CA THR A 960 -38.58 2.54 -31.57
C THR A 960 -40.06 2.24 -31.71
N LEU A 961 -40.59 1.33 -30.91
CA LEU A 961 -42.02 1.12 -30.70
C LEU A 961 -42.43 1.91 -29.46
N ALA A 962 -43.47 2.74 -29.57
CA ALA A 962 -43.92 3.55 -28.45
C ALA A 962 -45.45 3.61 -28.33
N ASP A 963 -45.92 3.84 -27.11
CA ASP A 963 -47.25 4.33 -26.76
C ASP A 963 -47.15 5.63 -25.94
N ASP A 964 -48.19 5.98 -25.18
CA ASP A 964 -48.22 7.17 -24.33
C ASP A 964 -47.40 7.03 -23.03
N GLN A 965 -47.01 5.81 -22.64
CA GLN A 965 -46.38 5.50 -21.35
C GLN A 965 -45.04 4.75 -21.46
N SER A 966 -44.80 4.04 -22.57
CA SER A 966 -43.70 3.11 -22.74
C SER A 966 -43.05 3.27 -24.13
N GLU A 967 -41.73 3.05 -24.18
CA GLU A 967 -40.97 2.97 -25.43
C GLU A 967 -39.99 1.80 -25.37
N THR A 968 -39.75 1.13 -26.51
CA THR A 968 -38.77 0.04 -26.64
C THR A 968 -38.12 0.08 -28.02
N SER A 969 -36.82 -0.22 -28.13
CA SER A 969 -36.05 -0.06 -29.38
C SER A 969 -35.40 -1.34 -29.87
N THR A 970 -35.39 -1.54 -31.20
CA THR A 970 -34.56 -2.54 -31.90
C THR A 970 -33.60 -1.82 -32.84
N HIS A 971 -32.35 -2.28 -32.89
CA HIS A 971 -31.26 -1.66 -33.62
C HIS A 971 -30.82 -2.54 -34.79
N PHE A 972 -30.47 -1.88 -35.90
CA PHE A 972 -29.99 -2.53 -37.12
C PHE A 972 -28.62 -1.97 -37.48
N MET A 973 -27.71 -2.89 -37.80
CA MET A 973 -26.31 -2.61 -38.13
C MET A 973 -25.89 -3.40 -39.37
N PHE A 974 -25.00 -2.85 -40.19
CA PHE A 974 -24.58 -3.47 -41.45
C PHE A 974 -23.06 -3.54 -41.59
N SER A 975 -22.44 -4.66 -41.21
CA SER A 975 -20.98 -4.83 -41.24
C SER A 975 -20.49 -5.79 -42.34
N GLU A 976 -19.20 -5.75 -42.69
CA GLU A 976 -18.63 -6.60 -43.75
C GLU A 976 -18.58 -8.10 -43.40
N PRO A 977 -18.19 -8.54 -42.18
CA PRO A 977 -18.08 -9.97 -41.86
C PRO A 977 -19.38 -10.63 -41.38
N SER A 978 -20.51 -9.91 -41.43
CA SER A 978 -21.78 -10.34 -40.84
C SER A 978 -22.56 -11.31 -41.74
N LYS A 979 -23.57 -11.96 -41.16
CA LYS A 979 -24.31 -13.07 -41.81
C LYS A 979 -25.79 -12.79 -41.79
N ILE A 980 -26.53 -13.36 -42.74
CA ILE A 980 -27.97 -13.51 -42.58
C ILE A 980 -28.17 -14.68 -41.61
N GLY A 981 -28.50 -14.37 -40.35
CA GLY A 981 -28.58 -15.34 -39.26
C GLY A 981 -27.88 -14.82 -38.00
N LYS A 982 -27.71 -15.67 -36.97
CA LYS A 982 -27.06 -15.26 -35.72
C LYS A 982 -25.54 -15.11 -35.90
N ASP A 983 -25.00 -13.95 -35.53
CA ASP A 983 -23.57 -13.67 -35.43
C ASP A 983 -23.17 -13.14 -34.02
N PRO A 984 -21.87 -12.93 -33.72
CA PRO A 984 -21.42 -12.44 -32.41
C PRO A 984 -21.71 -10.95 -32.12
N LEU A 985 -22.03 -10.14 -33.13
CA LEU A 985 -22.39 -8.73 -33.00
C LEU A 985 -23.92 -8.54 -32.84
N ASP A 986 -24.69 -9.59 -33.06
CA ASP A 986 -26.11 -9.63 -32.71
C ASP A 986 -26.34 -9.53 -31.20
N GLY A 987 -27.46 -8.91 -30.85
CA GLY A 987 -27.97 -8.81 -29.49
C GLY A 987 -29.30 -9.52 -29.38
N TYR A 988 -29.43 -10.47 -28.45
CA TYR A 988 -30.70 -11.11 -28.16
C TYR A 988 -31.69 -10.12 -27.51
N ARG A 989 -32.98 -10.27 -27.78
CA ARG A 989 -34.00 -9.64 -26.93
C ARG A 989 -34.19 -10.51 -25.69
N LEU A 990 -33.67 -10.04 -24.55
CA LEU A 990 -33.90 -10.70 -23.27
C LEU A 990 -35.32 -10.46 -22.79
N ALA A 991 -35.95 -11.48 -22.21
CA ALA A 991 -37.28 -11.35 -21.64
C ALA A 991 -37.23 -10.52 -20.35
N PRO A 992 -38.25 -9.68 -20.06
CA PRO A 992 -38.30 -8.91 -18.81
C PRO A 992 -38.22 -9.81 -17.56
N GLN A 993 -37.75 -9.26 -16.44
CA GLN A 993 -37.61 -10.00 -15.19
C GLN A 993 -38.95 -10.55 -14.66
N THR A 994 -38.89 -11.60 -13.84
CA THR A 994 -40.08 -12.26 -13.28
C THR A 994 -40.94 -11.30 -12.46
N GLY A 995 -42.24 -11.30 -12.74
CA GLY A 995 -43.22 -10.41 -12.11
C GLY A 995 -43.45 -9.09 -12.87
N VAL A 996 -42.67 -8.78 -13.92
CA VAL A 996 -43.01 -7.70 -14.86
C VAL A 996 -44.09 -8.20 -15.81
N SER A 997 -45.30 -7.65 -15.68
CA SER A 997 -46.49 -8.12 -16.38
C SER A 997 -47.11 -7.08 -17.32
N THR A 998 -46.65 -5.83 -17.29
CA THR A 998 -47.10 -4.76 -18.19
C THR A 998 -45.89 -4.16 -18.91
N TYR A 999 -45.82 -4.35 -20.23
CA TYR A 999 -44.75 -3.82 -21.10
C TYR A 999 -45.13 -3.97 -22.58
N ILE A 1000 -44.45 -3.23 -23.45
CA ILE A 1000 -44.45 -3.43 -24.90
C ILE A 1000 -43.13 -4.08 -25.33
N GLU A 1001 -43.14 -4.82 -26.44
CA GLU A 1001 -41.95 -5.50 -26.96
C GLU A 1001 -41.84 -5.26 -28.48
N LEU A 1002 -40.63 -4.94 -28.91
CA LEU A 1002 -40.24 -4.95 -30.32
C LEU A 1002 -39.02 -5.84 -30.48
N SER A 1003 -38.97 -6.68 -31.49
CA SER A 1003 -37.74 -7.39 -31.86
C SER A 1003 -37.70 -7.67 -33.35
N SER A 1004 -36.51 -7.78 -33.91
CA SER A 1004 -36.36 -8.46 -35.20
C SER A 1004 -36.20 -9.96 -34.97
N ILE A 1005 -36.49 -10.75 -36.00
CA ILE A 1005 -36.55 -12.20 -35.87
C ILE A 1005 -35.58 -12.82 -36.86
N ASN A 1006 -34.73 -13.74 -36.38
CA ASN A 1006 -33.90 -14.54 -37.27
C ASN A 1006 -34.64 -15.80 -37.75
N GLU A 1007 -34.03 -16.50 -38.69
CA GLU A 1007 -34.46 -17.80 -39.22
C GLU A 1007 -34.74 -18.92 -38.20
N HIS A 1008 -34.13 -18.85 -37.01
CA HIS A 1008 -34.33 -19.80 -35.90
C HIS A 1008 -35.39 -19.34 -34.89
N LYS A 1009 -36.15 -18.29 -35.25
CA LYS A 1009 -37.14 -17.62 -34.41
C LYS A 1009 -36.55 -17.03 -33.13
N ASP A 1010 -35.24 -16.77 -33.09
CA ASP A 1010 -34.67 -15.95 -32.02
C ASP A 1010 -35.13 -14.52 -32.21
N LYS A 1011 -35.44 -13.88 -31.09
CA LYS A 1011 -35.74 -12.46 -31.03
C LYS A 1011 -34.45 -11.68 -30.80
N LEU A 1012 -34.22 -10.65 -31.61
CA LEU A 1012 -33.03 -9.82 -31.57
C LEU A 1012 -33.39 -8.36 -31.25
N SER A 1013 -32.64 -7.78 -30.31
CA SER A 1013 -32.63 -6.37 -29.94
C SER A 1013 -31.63 -5.57 -30.77
N ILE A 1014 -30.52 -6.21 -31.18
CA ILE A 1014 -29.57 -5.71 -32.16
C ILE A 1014 -29.44 -6.77 -33.24
N ASN A 1015 -29.62 -6.39 -34.50
CA ASN A 1015 -29.50 -7.29 -35.65
C ASN A 1015 -28.44 -6.75 -36.60
N ASN A 1016 -27.34 -7.49 -36.70
CA ASN A 1016 -26.20 -7.21 -37.56
C ASN A 1016 -26.35 -7.99 -38.87
N LEU A 1017 -26.39 -7.27 -39.99
CA LEU A 1017 -26.70 -7.79 -41.30
C LEU A 1017 -25.55 -7.52 -42.28
N PRO A 1018 -25.44 -8.27 -43.40
CA PRO A 1018 -24.41 -8.04 -44.40
C PRO A 1018 -24.39 -6.61 -44.94
N ARG A 1019 -23.21 -5.98 -44.96
CA ARG A 1019 -23.00 -4.66 -45.55
C ARG A 1019 -23.22 -4.65 -47.06
N TYR A 1020 -22.83 -5.72 -47.74
CA TYR A 1020 -22.88 -5.84 -49.21
C TYR A 1020 -23.91 -6.88 -49.63
N PHE A 1021 -24.95 -6.43 -50.33
CA PHE A 1021 -26.02 -7.27 -50.87
C PHE A 1021 -26.51 -6.71 -52.21
N GLY A 1022 -26.78 -7.59 -53.17
CA GLY A 1022 -27.31 -7.25 -54.49
C GLY A 1022 -28.84 -7.37 -54.61
N ILE A 1023 -29.52 -7.92 -53.61
CA ILE A 1023 -30.98 -8.14 -53.60
C ILE A 1023 -31.63 -7.54 -52.35
N PRO A 1024 -32.92 -7.14 -52.39
CA PRO A 1024 -33.62 -6.65 -51.20
C PRO A 1024 -33.58 -7.66 -50.04
N ILE A 1025 -33.27 -7.18 -48.84
CA ILE A 1025 -33.31 -7.97 -47.60
C ILE A 1025 -34.64 -7.70 -46.90
N GLU A 1026 -35.37 -8.76 -46.55
CA GLU A 1026 -36.60 -8.68 -45.74
C GLU A 1026 -36.37 -9.25 -44.34
N ILE A 1027 -36.65 -8.47 -43.31
CA ILE A 1027 -36.41 -8.80 -41.91
C ILE A 1027 -37.74 -8.81 -41.17
N PRO A 1028 -38.20 -9.96 -40.65
CA PRO A 1028 -39.44 -10.02 -39.88
C PRO A 1028 -39.29 -9.24 -38.55
N LEU A 1029 -40.35 -8.52 -38.18
CA LEU A 1029 -40.45 -7.80 -36.91
C LEU A 1029 -41.59 -8.38 -36.07
N GLN A 1030 -41.28 -8.66 -34.81
CA GLN A 1030 -42.28 -9.02 -33.81
C GLN A 1030 -42.60 -7.82 -32.93
N VAL A 1031 -43.90 -7.58 -32.77
CA VAL A 1031 -44.47 -6.61 -31.83
C VAL A 1031 -45.34 -7.35 -30.83
N ASP A 1032 -45.24 -6.98 -29.56
CA ASP A 1032 -46.19 -7.38 -28.52
C ASP A 1032 -46.54 -6.23 -27.58
N ALA A 1033 -47.71 -6.30 -26.97
CA ALA A 1033 -48.11 -5.46 -25.85
C ALA A 1033 -48.84 -6.31 -24.81
N PHE A 1034 -48.43 -6.19 -23.56
CA PHE A 1034 -49.00 -6.89 -22.42
C PHE A 1034 -49.43 -5.89 -21.34
N GLU A 1035 -50.60 -6.13 -20.74
CA GLU A 1035 -51.04 -5.45 -19.53
C GLU A 1035 -51.53 -6.50 -18.53
N GLN A 1036 -51.04 -6.43 -17.29
CA GLN A 1036 -51.34 -7.41 -16.24
C GLN A 1036 -51.06 -8.88 -16.64
N GLY A 1037 -50.10 -9.08 -17.55
CA GLY A 1037 -49.59 -10.38 -17.97
C GLY A 1037 -50.32 -10.96 -19.18
N LEU A 1038 -51.37 -10.31 -19.67
CA LEU A 1038 -52.15 -10.75 -20.83
C LEU A 1038 -51.91 -9.83 -22.01
N SER A 1039 -51.90 -10.39 -23.22
CA SER A 1039 -51.74 -9.58 -24.43
C SER A 1039 -52.98 -8.73 -24.68
N VAL A 1040 -52.79 -7.44 -24.95
CA VAL A 1040 -53.88 -6.47 -25.10
C VAL A 1040 -53.88 -5.81 -26.48
N GLU A 1041 -55.05 -5.38 -26.92
CA GLU A 1041 -55.20 -4.54 -28.12
C GLU A 1041 -55.00 -3.07 -27.76
N LYS A 1042 -54.10 -2.36 -28.46
CA LYS A 1042 -53.82 -0.93 -28.23
C LYS A 1042 -53.18 -0.25 -29.45
N PRO A 1043 -53.35 1.09 -29.61
CA PRO A 1043 -52.65 1.83 -30.65
C PRO A 1043 -51.16 1.97 -30.29
N LEU A 1044 -50.29 1.70 -31.27
CA LEU A 1044 -48.84 1.84 -31.15
C LEU A 1044 -48.29 2.63 -32.34
N ASN A 1045 -47.04 3.10 -32.21
CA ASN A 1045 -46.34 3.74 -33.33
C ASN A 1045 -44.90 3.25 -33.44
N PHE A 1046 -44.46 3.02 -34.68
CA PHE A 1046 -43.06 2.87 -35.02
C PHE A 1046 -42.44 4.25 -35.27
N GLN A 1047 -41.27 4.50 -34.68
CA GLN A 1047 -40.48 5.69 -34.91
C GLN A 1047 -39.09 5.30 -35.40
N PHE A 1048 -38.65 5.89 -36.50
CA PHE A 1048 -37.39 5.55 -37.17
C PHE A 1048 -36.31 6.56 -36.81
N ASN A 1049 -35.31 6.12 -36.05
CA ASN A 1049 -34.34 6.97 -35.36
C ASN A 1049 -32.90 6.56 -35.68
N ASN A 1050 -31.93 7.41 -35.30
CA ASN A 1050 -30.49 7.10 -35.30
C ASN A 1050 -29.88 6.68 -36.64
N PHE A 1051 -30.37 7.19 -37.77
CA PHE A 1051 -29.79 6.90 -39.10
C PHE A 1051 -28.38 7.51 -39.18
N LYS A 1052 -27.36 6.66 -39.29
CA LYS A 1052 -25.97 7.07 -39.49
C LYS A 1052 -25.35 6.21 -40.59
N ASN A 1053 -24.52 6.84 -41.43
CA ASN A 1053 -23.76 6.20 -42.51
C ASN A 1053 -24.58 5.32 -43.46
N ILE A 1054 -25.89 5.58 -43.60
CA ILE A 1054 -26.74 4.85 -44.56
C ILE A 1054 -26.24 5.16 -45.98
N PRO A 1055 -25.86 4.15 -46.79
CA PRO A 1055 -25.32 4.37 -48.12
C PRO A 1055 -26.31 5.09 -49.03
N ASN A 1056 -25.78 5.92 -49.93
CA ASN A 1056 -26.62 6.61 -50.90
C ASN A 1056 -27.35 5.60 -51.80
N GLY A 1057 -28.66 5.82 -51.97
CA GLY A 1057 -29.51 4.97 -52.82
C GLY A 1057 -30.20 3.81 -52.09
N TRP A 1058 -29.87 3.53 -50.82
CA TRP A 1058 -30.64 2.57 -50.03
C TRP A 1058 -32.08 3.07 -49.85
N GLU A 1059 -33.05 2.18 -50.04
CA GLU A 1059 -34.45 2.45 -49.74
C GLU A 1059 -34.95 1.49 -48.67
N ILE A 1060 -35.49 2.05 -47.59
CA ILE A 1060 -35.98 1.29 -46.44
C ILE A 1060 -37.50 1.42 -46.39
N TYR A 1061 -38.18 0.29 -46.26
CA TYR A 1061 -39.64 0.18 -46.22
C TYR A 1061 -40.09 -0.62 -44.99
N LEU A 1062 -41.16 -0.15 -44.35
CA LEU A 1062 -41.94 -0.93 -43.41
C LEU A 1062 -43.15 -1.53 -44.15
N ILE A 1063 -43.26 -2.86 -44.15
CA ILE A 1063 -44.36 -3.60 -44.74
C ILE A 1063 -45.28 -4.08 -43.61
N ASP A 1064 -46.57 -3.74 -43.68
CA ASP A 1064 -47.64 -4.36 -42.89
C ASP A 1064 -48.43 -5.32 -43.80
N LYS A 1065 -48.19 -6.62 -43.65
CA LYS A 1065 -48.84 -7.68 -44.44
C LYS A 1065 -50.33 -7.84 -44.13
N ARG A 1066 -50.80 -7.36 -42.97
CA ARG A 1066 -52.23 -7.42 -42.62
C ARG A 1066 -53.02 -6.36 -43.36
N GLU A 1067 -52.53 -5.13 -43.33
CA GLU A 1067 -53.16 -4.00 -44.04
C GLU A 1067 -52.76 -3.95 -45.52
N ASN A 1068 -51.82 -4.81 -45.93
CA ASN A 1068 -51.24 -4.86 -47.28
C ASN A 1068 -50.66 -3.48 -47.69
N THR A 1069 -49.92 -2.85 -46.78
CA THR A 1069 -49.29 -1.54 -46.98
C THR A 1069 -47.77 -1.64 -46.94
N GLU A 1070 -47.10 -0.85 -47.78
CA GLU A 1070 -45.65 -0.71 -47.84
C GLU A 1070 -45.32 0.78 -47.75
N VAL A 1071 -44.67 1.19 -46.65
CA VAL A 1071 -44.38 2.59 -46.35
C VAL A 1071 -42.89 2.82 -46.40
N LYS A 1072 -42.43 3.71 -47.29
CA LYS A 1072 -41.02 4.14 -47.32
C LYS A 1072 -40.72 4.97 -46.07
N VAL A 1073 -39.63 4.65 -45.37
CA VAL A 1073 -39.26 5.28 -44.10
C VAL A 1073 -37.88 5.95 -44.17
N SER A 1074 -37.69 6.98 -43.35
CA SER A 1074 -36.46 7.75 -43.23
C SER A 1074 -36.29 8.25 -41.79
N ALA A 1075 -35.18 8.90 -41.46
CA ALA A 1075 -34.95 9.46 -40.14
C ALA A 1075 -36.11 10.40 -39.72
N GLY A 1076 -36.70 10.15 -38.55
CA GLY A 1076 -37.85 10.88 -38.01
C GLY A 1076 -39.22 10.42 -38.52
N SER A 1077 -39.30 9.41 -39.40
CA SER A 1077 -40.58 8.84 -39.83
C SER A 1077 -41.32 8.20 -38.64
N ILE A 1078 -42.62 8.48 -38.54
CA ILE A 1078 -43.52 7.88 -37.54
C ILE A 1078 -44.65 7.16 -38.28
N VAL A 1079 -44.84 5.87 -37.99
CA VAL A 1079 -45.88 5.02 -38.60
C VAL A 1079 -46.79 4.46 -37.52
N PRO A 1080 -48.01 5.01 -37.33
CA PRO A 1080 -48.98 4.50 -36.36
C PRO A 1080 -49.70 3.25 -36.88
N PHE A 1081 -50.08 2.35 -35.97
CA PHE A 1081 -50.90 1.17 -36.27
C PHE A 1081 -51.63 0.68 -35.01
N ASP A 1082 -52.71 -0.08 -35.20
CA ASP A 1082 -53.39 -0.77 -34.10
C ASP A 1082 -52.75 -2.15 -33.89
N PHE A 1083 -52.24 -2.41 -32.69
CA PHE A 1083 -51.78 -3.74 -32.28
C PHE A 1083 -52.97 -4.54 -31.74
N TYR A 1084 -53.15 -5.77 -32.24
CA TYR A 1084 -54.26 -6.64 -31.87
C TYR A 1084 -53.73 -7.83 -31.05
N GLY A 1085 -53.82 -7.73 -29.73
CA GLY A 1085 -53.47 -8.82 -28.82
C GLY A 1085 -54.54 -9.91 -28.74
N SER A 1086 -54.19 -11.04 -28.11
CA SER A 1086 -55.13 -12.12 -27.78
C SER A 1086 -55.03 -12.46 -26.30
N ASN A 1087 -56.17 -12.56 -25.62
CA ASN A 1087 -56.24 -12.93 -24.20
C ASN A 1087 -55.73 -14.36 -23.91
N GLU A 1088 -55.49 -15.18 -24.94
CA GLU A 1088 -54.87 -16.50 -24.80
C GLU A 1088 -53.33 -16.43 -24.70
N ARG A 1089 -52.74 -15.28 -25.03
CA ARG A 1089 -51.30 -15.07 -25.04
C ARG A 1089 -50.85 -14.39 -23.75
N VAL A 1090 -49.95 -15.08 -23.04
CA VAL A 1090 -49.44 -14.66 -21.72
C VAL A 1090 -47.98 -14.22 -21.83
N ALA A 1091 -47.61 -13.17 -21.12
CA ALA A 1091 -46.23 -12.69 -21.04
C ALA A 1091 -45.31 -13.77 -20.43
N PRO A 1092 -44.11 -14.04 -21.02
CA PRO A 1092 -43.26 -15.18 -20.67
C PRO A 1092 -42.81 -15.28 -19.21
N ASN A 1093 -42.73 -14.15 -18.49
CA ASN A 1093 -42.27 -14.06 -17.11
C ASN A 1093 -43.29 -13.35 -16.17
N ALA A 1094 -44.57 -13.26 -16.56
CA ALA A 1094 -45.59 -12.53 -15.79
C ALA A 1094 -46.01 -13.21 -14.48
N GLU A 1095 -46.03 -14.55 -14.43
CA GLU A 1095 -46.37 -15.30 -13.22
C GLU A 1095 -45.11 -15.64 -12.42
N ARG A 1096 -45.10 -15.28 -11.13
CA ARG A 1096 -43.98 -15.55 -10.21
C ARG A 1096 -43.69 -17.03 -10.02
N ASP A 1097 -44.70 -17.89 -10.16
CA ASP A 1097 -44.60 -19.33 -9.94
C ASP A 1097 -44.19 -20.11 -11.22
N LYS A 1098 -44.13 -19.43 -12.37
CA LYS A 1098 -43.68 -20.03 -13.63
C LYS A 1098 -42.15 -19.91 -13.74
N LYS A 1099 -41.56 -20.91 -14.39
CA LYS A 1099 -40.10 -20.95 -14.65
C LYS A 1099 -39.72 -19.75 -15.52
N ALA A 1100 -38.86 -18.88 -14.99
CA ALA A 1100 -38.31 -17.73 -15.70
C ALA A 1100 -37.66 -18.15 -17.03
N LYS A 1101 -37.52 -17.24 -17.98
CA LYS A 1101 -36.72 -17.48 -19.20
C LYS A 1101 -35.83 -16.26 -19.46
N ILE A 1102 -34.57 -16.51 -19.82
CA ILE A 1102 -33.62 -15.45 -20.22
C ILE A 1102 -33.98 -14.93 -21.61
N THR A 1103 -34.23 -15.84 -22.56
CA THR A 1103 -34.68 -15.52 -23.92
C THR A 1103 -35.99 -16.24 -24.27
N THR A 1104 -36.70 -15.73 -25.28
CA THR A 1104 -37.92 -16.37 -25.78
C THR A 1104 -37.91 -16.42 -27.30
N LYS A 1105 -38.54 -17.46 -27.86
CA LYS A 1105 -38.71 -17.61 -29.31
C LYS A 1105 -39.90 -16.79 -29.79
N ALA A 1106 -39.83 -16.36 -31.04
CA ALA A 1106 -40.91 -15.67 -31.70
C ALA A 1106 -42.17 -16.54 -31.83
N ALA A 1107 -43.33 -15.91 -31.74
CA ALA A 1107 -44.61 -16.60 -31.88
C ALA A 1107 -44.81 -17.06 -33.35
N PRO A 1108 -45.58 -18.13 -33.60
CA PRO A 1108 -45.77 -18.66 -34.96
C PRO A 1108 -46.41 -17.68 -35.95
N ASP A 1109 -47.07 -16.64 -35.43
CA ASP A 1109 -47.87 -15.61 -36.13
C ASP A 1109 -47.15 -14.26 -36.27
N ALA A 1110 -45.82 -14.20 -36.04
CA ALA A 1110 -45.02 -12.98 -36.15
C ALA A 1110 -44.87 -12.41 -37.59
N ASP A 1111 -45.74 -12.80 -38.52
CA ASP A 1111 -45.67 -12.50 -39.95
C ASP A 1111 -46.37 -11.19 -40.35
N ARG A 1112 -46.72 -10.30 -39.41
CA ARG A 1112 -47.39 -9.04 -39.76
C ARG A 1112 -46.42 -8.01 -40.34
N PHE A 1113 -45.33 -7.71 -39.63
CA PHE A 1113 -44.45 -6.61 -39.96
C PHE A 1113 -43.13 -7.09 -40.52
N TYR A 1114 -42.69 -6.50 -41.63
CA TYR A 1114 -41.39 -6.76 -42.24
C TYR A 1114 -40.69 -5.45 -42.53
N LEU A 1115 -39.40 -5.39 -42.22
CA LEU A 1115 -38.50 -4.34 -42.66
C LEU A 1115 -37.84 -4.79 -43.96
N LYS A 1116 -38.06 -4.06 -45.04
CA LYS A 1116 -37.45 -4.35 -46.35
C LYS A 1116 -36.42 -3.29 -46.68
N ILE A 1117 -35.21 -3.72 -46.99
CA ILE A 1117 -34.08 -2.85 -47.33
C ILE A 1117 -33.65 -3.18 -48.74
N VAL A 1118 -33.78 -2.21 -49.63
CA VAL A 1118 -33.37 -2.31 -51.04
C VAL A 1118 -31.95 -1.76 -51.16
N PRO A 1119 -31.01 -2.52 -51.76
CA PRO A 1119 -29.63 -2.05 -51.94
C PRO A 1119 -29.59 -0.84 -52.89
N GLY A 1120 -28.58 0.01 -52.70
CA GLY A 1120 -28.40 1.24 -53.46
C GLY A 1120 -27.22 1.16 -54.44
N PHE A 1121 -26.55 2.29 -54.63
CA PHE A 1121 -25.42 2.39 -55.57
C PHE A 1121 -24.21 1.54 -55.20
N ASP A 1122 -24.13 1.04 -53.97
CA ASP A 1122 -23.07 0.16 -53.50
C ASP A 1122 -23.10 -1.23 -54.14
N ALA A 1123 -24.29 -1.75 -54.49
CA ALA A 1123 -24.39 -2.97 -55.29
C ALA A 1123 -23.79 -2.79 -56.69
N GLU A 1124 -24.03 -1.62 -57.32
CA GLU A 1124 -23.49 -1.29 -58.65
C GLU A 1124 -21.97 -1.08 -58.62
N VAL A 1125 -21.45 -0.36 -57.62
CA VAL A 1125 -20.01 -0.09 -57.48
C VAL A 1125 -19.20 -1.37 -57.27
N ASN A 1126 -19.74 -2.33 -56.53
CA ASN A 1126 -19.08 -3.60 -56.23
C ASN A 1126 -19.34 -4.71 -57.27
N ASN A 1127 -20.06 -4.41 -58.37
CA ASN A 1127 -20.49 -5.40 -59.37
C ASN A 1127 -21.14 -6.65 -58.75
N LEU A 1128 -21.96 -6.46 -57.71
CA LEU A 1128 -22.65 -7.58 -57.07
C LEU A 1128 -23.72 -8.12 -58.02
N PRO A 1129 -23.87 -9.46 -58.13
CA PRO A 1129 -24.89 -10.07 -58.99
C PRO A 1129 -26.28 -9.89 -58.39
N ASP A 1130 -27.30 -9.83 -59.24
CA ASP A 1130 -28.71 -9.65 -58.82
C ASP A 1130 -29.40 -10.98 -58.44
N ASP A 1131 -28.77 -12.14 -58.72
CA ASP A 1131 -29.35 -13.47 -58.51
C ASP A 1131 -28.27 -14.52 -58.18
N PHE A 1132 -28.67 -15.62 -57.54
CA PHE A 1132 -27.83 -16.81 -57.40
C PHE A 1132 -27.68 -17.49 -58.77
N GLU A 1133 -26.46 -17.57 -59.29
CA GLU A 1133 -26.19 -18.19 -60.59
C GLU A 1133 -25.11 -19.26 -60.50
N LEU A 1134 -25.35 -20.43 -61.12
CA LEU A 1134 -24.31 -21.43 -61.39
C LEU A 1134 -23.99 -21.42 -62.89
N LEU A 1135 -22.78 -21.05 -63.28
CA LEU A 1135 -22.37 -20.95 -64.68
C LEU A 1135 -22.09 -22.33 -65.28
N GLN A 1136 -22.11 -22.42 -66.61
CA GLN A 1136 -21.69 -23.64 -67.30
C GLN A 1136 -20.18 -23.83 -67.09
N ASN A 1137 -19.74 -25.02 -66.67
CA ASN A 1137 -18.32 -25.31 -66.48
C ASN A 1137 -17.54 -25.08 -67.78
N TYR A 1138 -16.33 -24.53 -67.69
CA TYR A 1138 -15.48 -24.26 -68.85
C TYR A 1138 -14.04 -24.78 -68.66
N PRO A 1139 -13.50 -25.55 -69.62
CA PRO A 1139 -14.16 -26.04 -70.85
C PRO A 1139 -15.28 -27.07 -70.59
N ASN A 1140 -16.21 -27.28 -71.53
CA ASN A 1140 -17.16 -28.40 -71.54
C ASN A 1140 -17.48 -28.81 -72.98
N PRO A 1141 -17.09 -30.01 -73.46
CA PRO A 1141 -16.39 -31.07 -72.74
C PRO A 1141 -14.99 -30.66 -72.23
N PHE A 1142 -14.48 -31.32 -71.18
CA PHE A 1142 -13.17 -31.04 -70.59
C PHE A 1142 -12.28 -32.29 -70.50
N ASN A 1143 -10.96 -32.07 -70.35
CA ASN A 1143 -9.95 -33.12 -70.19
C ASN A 1143 -8.69 -32.62 -69.45
N PRO A 1144 -8.28 -33.23 -68.32
CA PRO A 1144 -9.13 -33.79 -67.28
C PRO A 1144 -9.66 -32.71 -66.32
N SER A 1145 -9.31 -31.44 -66.52
CA SER A 1145 -9.68 -30.34 -65.61
C SER A 1145 -10.70 -29.36 -66.21
N THR A 1146 -11.61 -28.85 -65.39
CA THR A 1146 -12.56 -27.77 -65.73
C THR A 1146 -12.67 -26.78 -64.59
N ASN A 1147 -13.11 -25.56 -64.89
CA ASN A 1147 -13.52 -24.59 -63.86
C ASN A 1147 -15.04 -24.57 -63.73
N ILE A 1148 -15.50 -24.43 -62.50
CA ILE A 1148 -16.90 -24.24 -62.13
C ILE A 1148 -16.98 -22.86 -61.51
N GLU A 1149 -17.80 -22.00 -62.12
CA GLU A 1149 -17.99 -20.62 -61.72
C GLU A 1149 -19.43 -20.43 -61.25
N PHE A 1150 -19.63 -19.62 -60.22
CA PHE A 1150 -20.95 -19.27 -59.71
C PHE A 1150 -20.91 -17.89 -59.04
N SER A 1151 -22.05 -17.25 -58.96
CA SER A 1151 -22.19 -15.88 -58.45
C SER A 1151 -23.22 -15.86 -57.33
N LEU A 1152 -22.91 -15.14 -56.26
CA LEU A 1152 -23.73 -15.03 -55.05
C LEU A 1152 -24.15 -13.55 -54.86
N PRO A 1153 -25.46 -13.23 -54.81
CA PRO A 1153 -25.93 -11.85 -54.62
C PRO A 1153 -25.73 -11.36 -53.19
N ILE A 1154 -25.58 -12.28 -52.25
CA ILE A 1154 -25.35 -12.05 -50.83
C ILE A 1154 -24.34 -13.08 -50.33
N GLN A 1155 -23.61 -12.76 -49.26
CA GLN A 1155 -22.82 -13.76 -48.54
C GLN A 1155 -23.71 -14.94 -48.13
N SER A 1156 -23.22 -16.17 -48.33
CA SER A 1156 -24.05 -17.36 -48.14
C SER A 1156 -23.22 -18.59 -47.78
N GLN A 1157 -23.82 -19.50 -47.01
CA GLN A 1157 -23.30 -20.86 -46.85
C GLN A 1157 -23.52 -21.64 -48.15
N VAL A 1158 -22.43 -22.13 -48.74
CA VAL A 1158 -22.42 -22.77 -50.05
C VAL A 1158 -21.78 -24.15 -49.98
N SER A 1159 -22.37 -25.12 -50.67
CA SER A 1159 -21.74 -26.40 -50.98
C SER A 1159 -21.79 -26.67 -52.48
N VAL A 1160 -20.62 -26.83 -53.12
CA VAL A 1160 -20.52 -27.26 -54.51
C VAL A 1160 -20.05 -28.70 -54.55
N LYS A 1161 -20.93 -29.57 -55.04
CA LYS A 1161 -20.72 -31.02 -55.06
C LYS A 1161 -20.78 -31.58 -56.45
N ILE A 1162 -19.97 -32.60 -56.72
CA ILE A 1162 -19.92 -33.31 -58.00
C ILE A 1162 -20.50 -34.71 -57.83
N TYR A 1163 -21.32 -35.11 -58.79
CA TYR A 1163 -22.01 -36.39 -58.82
C TYR A 1163 -21.77 -37.10 -60.16
N ASP A 1164 -21.78 -38.44 -60.13
CA ASP A 1164 -21.81 -39.25 -61.35
C ASP A 1164 -23.23 -39.41 -61.92
N LEU A 1165 -23.36 -40.14 -63.03
CA LEU A 1165 -24.64 -40.41 -63.70
C LEU A 1165 -25.65 -41.17 -62.81
N LEU A 1166 -25.17 -41.93 -61.82
CA LEU A 1166 -26.02 -42.66 -60.87
C LEU A 1166 -26.42 -41.79 -59.66
N GLY A 1167 -25.97 -40.53 -59.61
CA GLY A 1167 -26.22 -39.61 -58.50
C GLY A 1167 -25.32 -39.85 -57.29
N ARG A 1168 -24.24 -40.62 -57.42
CA ARG A 1168 -23.27 -40.82 -56.32
C ARG A 1168 -22.36 -39.61 -56.21
N GLU A 1169 -22.21 -39.07 -55.00
CA GLU A 1169 -21.28 -37.97 -54.72
C GLU A 1169 -19.84 -38.45 -54.95
N ILE A 1170 -19.12 -37.76 -55.82
CA ILE A 1170 -17.71 -38.03 -56.16
C ILE A 1170 -16.81 -37.19 -55.27
N THR A 1171 -17.11 -35.89 -55.14
CA THR A 1171 -16.32 -34.97 -54.32
C THR A 1171 -17.12 -33.70 -54.01
N THR A 1172 -16.73 -33.01 -52.96
CA THR A 1172 -17.19 -31.67 -52.60
C THR A 1172 -16.05 -30.70 -52.90
N LEU A 1173 -16.25 -29.77 -53.83
CA LEU A 1173 -15.22 -28.79 -54.23
C LEU A 1173 -15.06 -27.67 -53.21
N VAL A 1174 -16.18 -27.22 -52.66
CA VAL A 1174 -16.24 -26.24 -51.59
C VAL A 1174 -17.43 -26.57 -50.70
N SER A 1175 -17.23 -26.42 -49.40
CA SER A 1175 -18.29 -26.49 -48.40
C SER A 1175 -17.92 -25.53 -47.29
N GLY A 1176 -18.53 -24.36 -47.31
CA GLY A 1176 -18.19 -23.27 -46.42
C GLY A 1176 -18.95 -22.01 -46.78
N GLU A 1177 -18.67 -20.96 -46.05
CA GLU A 1177 -19.27 -19.66 -46.24
C GLU A 1177 -18.45 -18.83 -47.24
N LEU A 1178 -19.14 -18.17 -48.16
CA LEU A 1178 -18.51 -17.39 -49.23
C LEU A 1178 -19.16 -16.00 -49.31
N GLU A 1179 -18.32 -14.98 -49.50
CA GLU A 1179 -18.70 -13.58 -49.71
C GLU A 1179 -19.64 -13.38 -50.90
N ALA A 1180 -20.39 -12.26 -50.92
CA ALA A 1180 -21.13 -11.85 -52.11
C ALA A 1180 -20.17 -11.57 -53.28
N GLY A 1181 -20.56 -11.95 -54.50
CA GLY A 1181 -19.74 -11.82 -55.70
C GLY A 1181 -19.55 -13.12 -56.47
N SER A 1182 -18.56 -13.14 -57.37
CA SER A 1182 -18.30 -14.28 -58.26
C SER A 1182 -17.15 -15.16 -57.76
N HIS A 1183 -17.37 -16.47 -57.76
CA HIS A 1183 -16.46 -17.50 -57.25
C HIS A 1183 -16.08 -18.51 -58.33
N ARG A 1184 -14.86 -19.03 -58.26
CA ARG A 1184 -14.32 -19.98 -59.24
C ARG A 1184 -13.56 -21.12 -58.57
N TYR A 1185 -13.99 -22.35 -58.82
CA TYR A 1185 -13.33 -23.56 -58.31
C TYR A 1185 -12.92 -24.48 -59.46
N SER A 1186 -11.71 -25.02 -59.39
CA SER A 1186 -11.21 -25.98 -60.37
C SER A 1186 -11.50 -27.40 -59.92
N TRP A 1187 -11.94 -28.26 -60.84
CA TRP A 1187 -12.05 -29.68 -60.62
C TRP A 1187 -11.12 -30.44 -61.56
N ASP A 1188 -10.23 -31.24 -60.98
CA ASP A 1188 -9.42 -32.23 -61.69
C ASP A 1188 -10.06 -33.62 -61.59
N ALA A 1189 -10.54 -34.12 -62.73
CA ALA A 1189 -11.18 -35.41 -62.86
C ALA A 1189 -10.22 -36.49 -63.40
N PHE A 1190 -8.90 -36.35 -63.23
CA PHE A 1190 -7.90 -37.28 -63.77
C PHE A 1190 -8.17 -38.75 -63.42
N ASN A 1191 -8.69 -39.04 -62.21
CA ASN A 1191 -9.00 -40.39 -61.76
C ASN A 1191 -10.44 -40.86 -62.10
N GLN A 1192 -11.19 -40.09 -62.88
CA GLN A 1192 -12.59 -40.37 -63.23
C GLN A 1192 -12.70 -40.88 -64.67
N SER A 1193 -13.71 -41.70 -64.97
CA SER A 1193 -13.96 -42.24 -66.32
C SER A 1193 -14.58 -41.20 -67.26
N SER A 1194 -14.31 -41.25 -68.56
CA SER A 1194 -15.05 -40.41 -69.53
C SER A 1194 -16.55 -40.65 -69.40
N GLY A 1195 -17.35 -39.59 -69.44
CA GLY A 1195 -18.78 -39.69 -69.19
C GLY A 1195 -19.44 -38.38 -68.78
N ILE A 1196 -20.71 -38.46 -68.42
CA ILE A 1196 -21.51 -37.33 -67.93
C ILE A 1196 -21.41 -37.28 -66.41
N TYR A 1197 -21.11 -36.09 -65.91
CA TYR A 1197 -21.13 -35.74 -64.49
C TYR A 1197 -22.08 -34.58 -64.26
N PHE A 1198 -22.55 -34.45 -63.03
CA PHE A 1198 -23.35 -33.31 -62.60
C PHE A 1198 -22.61 -32.57 -61.51
N TYR A 1199 -22.71 -31.25 -61.52
CA TYR A 1199 -22.26 -30.43 -60.41
C TYR A 1199 -23.44 -29.60 -59.92
N ARG A 1200 -23.52 -29.47 -58.60
CA ARG A 1200 -24.64 -28.83 -57.92
C ARG A 1200 -24.11 -27.78 -56.96
N LEU A 1201 -24.59 -26.56 -57.12
CA LEU A 1201 -24.49 -25.50 -56.13
C LEU A 1201 -25.68 -25.64 -55.18
N ILE A 1202 -25.39 -25.81 -53.90
CA ILE A 1202 -26.39 -25.89 -52.83
C ILE A 1202 -26.16 -24.66 -51.95
N THR A 1203 -27.18 -23.82 -51.86
CA THR A 1203 -27.29 -22.75 -50.87
C THR A 1203 -28.40 -23.09 -49.88
N ARG A 1204 -28.67 -22.21 -48.92
CA ARG A 1204 -29.77 -22.39 -47.96
C ARG A 1204 -31.13 -22.53 -48.66
N ASP A 1205 -31.38 -21.66 -49.63
CA ASP A 1205 -32.72 -21.49 -50.20
C ASP A 1205 -32.86 -22.14 -51.58
N GLN A 1206 -31.75 -22.49 -52.23
CA GLN A 1206 -31.74 -22.96 -53.62
C GLN A 1206 -30.73 -24.08 -53.87
N SER A 1207 -31.05 -24.94 -54.84
CA SER A 1207 -30.13 -25.97 -55.33
C SER A 1207 -30.12 -25.95 -56.86
N ILE A 1208 -29.04 -25.43 -57.43
CA ILE A 1208 -28.87 -25.28 -58.88
C ILE A 1208 -27.94 -26.40 -59.38
N THR A 1209 -28.39 -27.20 -60.35
CA THR A 1209 -27.59 -28.32 -60.90
C THR A 1209 -27.31 -28.11 -62.39
N LYS A 1210 -26.07 -28.33 -62.82
CA LYS A 1210 -25.67 -28.35 -64.23
C LYS A 1210 -24.91 -29.62 -64.58
N LYS A 1211 -24.87 -29.94 -65.88
CA LYS A 1211 -24.21 -31.14 -66.43
C LYS A 1211 -22.86 -30.77 -67.05
N MET A 1212 -21.89 -31.66 -66.95
CA MET A 1212 -20.56 -31.54 -67.57
C MET A 1212 -20.12 -32.87 -68.19
N THR A 1213 -19.30 -32.81 -69.23
CA THR A 1213 -18.85 -34.00 -69.98
C THR A 1213 -17.33 -34.11 -69.93
N LEU A 1214 -16.83 -35.20 -69.34
CA LEU A 1214 -15.41 -35.56 -69.35
C LEU A 1214 -15.11 -36.42 -70.57
N ILE A 1215 -14.13 -36.02 -71.39
CA ILE A 1215 -13.62 -36.81 -72.52
C ILE A 1215 -12.13 -37.01 -72.28
N LYS A 1216 -11.68 -38.27 -72.22
CA LYS A 1216 -10.25 -38.59 -72.08
C LYS A 1216 -9.63 -38.88 -73.43
#